data_AF-A0A1C6RAB7-F1
#
_entry.id   AF-A0A1C6RAB7-F1
#
_cell.length_a   1.000
_cell.length_b   1.000
_cell.length_c   1.000
_cell.angle_alpha   90.00
_cell.angle_beta   90.00
_cell.angle_gamma   90.00
#
_symmetry.space_group_name_H-M   'P 1'
#
loop_
_entity.id
_entity.type
_entity.pdbx_description
1 polymer ?
#
loop_
_entity_poly.entity_id
_entity_poly.type
_entity_poly.pdbx_seq_one_letter_code
_entity_poly.pdbx_strand_id
1 'polypeptide(L)'
;MNRPRPSRMPRNGGLSPMSYSIDLRSAALPYLVCPAGCALAWPAAAASHHWWGTNPWAAAGITAAGGGLTALTWAAGRARGVIRQRVATLLTATGSAWALGATIGAPWERPWLDLWAGGTVAASVAVAVMRLMAKANRDEQATTATTGGGLAEAVAALKDARIGRPKVDGAKVKATITMPHGETLSEVEGSRESIASALDVAPSAVRVHRDPDSVRTGRIEVVPVDQLRDTIPWAGPSAPGRSVGDAPLRFGVAEDGETVALWLTGRPGVRPATHVRATGMTGSGKTEWALVVMTDYLTRSDGALVVVDTVKRDQTVKPVKDGLALLVTEDEHAEAFFDVLAEKVIPARTEALGKEDLTEWMPGCSLSHLMVWVEESAAWSGHPALVQVAERARSAGISLVLSQQRWTHDRAPTSLRSQFATNVCFGIDSRDDPSLALSSETVDAGAAPESWGSTKPGYLYIESPGIPTARWPIPCRSELAHRGDLAAAVTGWAQVRQQLDPVTAKALAPVMPTDTVKPSPHPRAAPAPAPAVEGDAEQEVPAMATRPGVNPNDPPDDVDPSKELDTTPTPRRFSLALPKPTTPEQARTILREHITALAEQGQTEVRPADLGDVLAATGYGAPWLTKALKELTVGDRPLLMAVNRHGRYRILRTA
;
A
#
# COMPACT_ATOMS: atom_id res chain seq x y z
N MET A 1 27.03 -73.67 13.34
CA MET A 1 27.14 -73.89 14.80
C MET A 1 27.91 -72.70 15.36
N ASN A 2 27.54 -71.98 16.40
CA ASN A 2 26.52 -72.15 17.43
C ASN A 2 26.17 -70.76 17.98
N ARG A 3 24.90 -70.56 18.33
CA ARG A 3 24.32 -69.34 18.93
C ARG A 3 25.03 -68.93 20.24
N PRO A 4 24.86 -67.65 20.61
CA PRO A 4 24.41 -67.29 21.96
C PRO A 4 23.01 -66.65 21.93
N ARG A 5 22.11 -67.15 22.79
CA ARG A 5 20.95 -66.43 23.36
C ARG A 5 21.41 -65.76 24.69
N PRO A 6 20.56 -64.99 25.40
CA PRO A 6 19.97 -63.69 25.06
C PRO A 6 20.30 -62.66 26.16
N SER A 7 20.77 -61.45 25.83
CA SER A 7 20.89 -60.40 26.86
C SER A 7 19.51 -59.78 27.13
N ARG A 8 19.10 -59.91 28.39
CA ARG A 8 17.90 -59.32 28.99
C ARG A 8 17.82 -57.82 28.67
N MET A 9 16.66 -57.36 28.20
CA MET A 9 16.26 -55.95 28.26
C MET A 9 16.44 -55.40 29.68
N PRO A 10 17.24 -54.34 29.88
CA PRO A 10 17.01 -53.40 30.95
C PRO A 10 15.86 -52.49 30.53
N ARG A 11 14.88 -52.39 31.43
CA ARG A 11 13.63 -51.65 31.34
C ARG A 11 13.76 -50.28 30.68
N ASN A 12 12.74 -49.92 29.90
CA ASN A 12 12.39 -48.55 29.55
C ASN A 12 12.61 -47.64 30.78
N GLY A 13 13.66 -46.83 30.73
CA GLY A 13 13.73 -45.62 31.54
C GLY A 13 12.65 -44.69 31.01
N GLY A 14 11.45 -44.85 31.57
CA GLY A 14 10.31 -44.01 31.26
C GLY A 14 10.73 -42.55 31.37
N LEU A 15 10.33 -41.77 30.37
CA LEU A 15 10.27 -40.32 30.46
C LEU A 15 9.64 -39.97 31.82
N SER A 16 10.44 -39.38 32.71
CA SER A 16 9.88 -38.71 33.88
C SER A 16 8.85 -37.72 33.35
N PRO A 17 7.57 -37.81 33.75
CA PRO A 17 6.62 -36.78 33.41
C PRO A 17 7.19 -35.48 33.98
N MET A 18 7.43 -34.49 33.12
CA MET A 18 7.68 -33.12 33.57
C MET A 18 6.43 -32.68 34.33
N SER A 19 6.45 -32.88 35.64
CA SER A 19 5.45 -32.32 36.54
C SER A 19 5.64 -30.81 36.53
N TYR A 20 4.78 -30.10 35.82
CA TYR A 20 4.59 -28.68 36.09
C TYR A 20 3.91 -28.58 37.46
N SER A 21 4.70 -28.42 38.51
CA SER A 21 4.20 -27.88 39.76
C SER A 21 3.89 -26.41 39.51
N ILE A 22 2.68 -26.10 39.04
CA ILE A 22 2.13 -24.77 39.25
C ILE A 22 1.99 -24.67 40.76
N ASP A 23 2.86 -23.86 41.40
CA ASP A 23 2.70 -23.54 42.80
C ASP A 23 1.42 -22.68 42.93
N LEU A 24 0.27 -23.36 43.08
CA LEU A 24 -1.05 -22.76 43.25
C LEU A 24 -1.06 -21.71 44.36
N ARG A 25 -0.15 -21.83 45.34
CA ARG A 25 0.02 -20.84 46.42
C ARG A 25 0.49 -19.50 45.87
N SER A 26 1.45 -19.48 44.94
CA SER A 26 1.98 -18.24 44.33
C SER A 26 0.96 -17.55 43.41
N ALA A 27 0.12 -18.33 42.72
CA ALA A 27 -0.89 -17.82 41.78
C ALA A 27 -2.13 -17.26 42.48
N ALA A 28 -2.52 -17.84 43.63
CA ALA A 28 -3.68 -17.41 44.41
C ALA A 28 -3.37 -16.30 45.42
N LEU A 29 -2.13 -16.21 45.93
CA LEU A 29 -1.71 -15.21 46.92
C LEU A 29 -2.19 -13.78 46.61
N PRO A 30 -2.12 -13.26 45.37
CA PRO A 30 -2.51 -11.90 45.07
C PRO A 30 -4.03 -11.65 45.17
N TYR A 31 -4.86 -12.69 44.98
CA TYR A 31 -6.33 -12.59 45.09
C TYR A 31 -6.81 -12.71 46.54
N LEU A 32 -5.97 -13.25 47.43
CA LEU A 32 -6.28 -13.43 48.85
C LEU A 32 -5.94 -12.20 49.70
N VAL A 33 -5.20 -11.22 49.18
CA VAL A 33 -4.78 -10.02 49.94
C VAL A 33 -5.98 -9.18 50.41
N CYS A 34 -6.95 -8.93 49.52
CA CYS A 34 -8.13 -8.12 49.86
C CYS A 34 -9.03 -8.81 50.90
N PRO A 35 -9.47 -10.08 50.73
CA PRO A 35 -10.30 -10.74 51.73
C PRO A 35 -9.57 -10.91 53.06
N ALA A 36 -8.25 -11.17 53.06
CA ALA A 36 -7.46 -11.21 54.30
C ALA A 36 -7.41 -9.84 55.01
N GLY A 37 -7.21 -8.75 54.26
CA GLY A 37 -7.22 -7.39 54.80
C GLY A 37 -8.59 -7.00 55.38
N CYS A 38 -9.67 -7.31 54.69
CA CYS A 38 -11.03 -7.08 55.17
C CYS A 38 -11.38 -7.94 56.40
N ALA A 39 -10.89 -9.19 56.45
CA ALA A 39 -11.06 -10.06 57.62
C ALA A 39 -10.35 -9.49 58.86
N LEU A 40 -9.14 -8.94 58.68
CA LEU A 40 -8.37 -8.30 59.75
C LEU A 40 -8.94 -6.92 60.16
N ALA A 41 -9.70 -6.26 59.29
CA ALA A 41 -10.32 -4.97 59.59
C ALA A 41 -11.38 -5.06 60.71
N TRP A 42 -12.08 -6.20 60.84
CA TRP A 42 -13.08 -6.40 61.89
C TRP A 42 -12.52 -6.43 63.32
N PRO A 43 -11.52 -7.28 63.66
CA PRO A 43 -10.93 -7.24 65.00
C PRO A 43 -10.20 -5.92 65.28
N ALA A 44 -9.63 -5.27 64.25
CA ALA A 44 -9.05 -3.93 64.39
C ALA A 44 -10.11 -2.88 64.77
N ALA A 45 -11.28 -2.91 64.13
CA ALA A 45 -12.40 -2.04 64.47
C ALA A 45 -12.98 -2.35 65.87
N ALA A 46 -12.98 -3.62 66.30
CA ALA A 46 -13.42 -4.02 67.63
C ALA A 46 -12.49 -3.49 68.73
N ALA A 47 -11.17 -3.58 68.52
CA ALA A 47 -10.18 -2.99 69.41
C ALA A 47 -10.28 -1.46 69.45
N SER A 48 -10.46 -0.84 68.28
CA SER A 48 -10.68 0.60 68.12
C SER A 48 -11.92 1.07 68.88
N HIS A 49 -13.06 0.36 68.74
CA HIS A 49 -14.28 0.65 69.48
C HIS A 49 -14.08 0.52 70.99
N HIS A 50 -13.39 -0.54 71.44
CA HIS A 50 -13.13 -0.76 72.86
C HIS A 50 -12.31 0.37 73.51
N TRP A 51 -11.30 0.91 72.80
CA TRP A 51 -10.44 1.97 73.35
C TRP A 51 -10.97 3.39 73.10
N TRP A 52 -11.74 3.59 72.03
CA TRP A 52 -12.02 4.92 71.51
C TRP A 52 -13.48 5.18 71.14
N GLY A 53 -14.39 4.20 71.26
CA GLY A 53 -15.75 4.31 70.76
C GLY A 53 -16.58 5.43 71.39
N THR A 54 -16.23 5.88 72.59
CA THR A 54 -16.87 7.01 73.28
C THR A 54 -16.07 8.32 73.20
N ASN A 55 -14.91 8.32 72.54
CA ASN A 55 -14.03 9.49 72.47
C ASN A 55 -14.23 10.28 71.16
N PRO A 56 -14.81 11.49 71.21
CA PRO A 56 -15.08 12.29 70.02
C PRO A 56 -13.79 12.74 69.30
N TRP A 57 -12.68 12.91 70.03
CA TRP A 57 -11.39 13.28 69.43
C TRP A 57 -10.77 12.13 68.66
N ALA A 58 -11.00 10.89 69.08
CA ALA A 58 -10.55 9.73 68.34
C ALA A 58 -11.34 9.58 67.03
N ALA A 59 -12.65 9.85 67.03
CA ALA A 59 -13.46 9.90 65.82
C ALA A 59 -12.96 10.98 64.83
N ALA A 60 -12.62 12.18 65.33
CA ALA A 60 -12.03 13.24 64.50
C ALA A 60 -10.66 12.82 63.93
N GLY A 61 -9.81 12.18 64.73
CA GLY A 61 -8.51 11.66 64.30
C GLY A 61 -8.62 10.57 63.24
N ILE A 62 -9.53 9.61 63.41
CA ILE A 62 -9.80 8.54 62.43
C ILE A 62 -10.34 9.12 61.12
N THR A 63 -11.21 10.13 61.20
CA THR A 63 -11.73 10.83 60.03
C THR A 63 -10.61 11.54 59.25
N ALA A 64 -9.73 12.27 59.95
CA ALA A 64 -8.58 12.93 59.34
C ALA A 64 -7.60 11.93 58.71
N ALA A 65 -7.31 10.83 59.40
CA ALA A 65 -6.45 9.76 58.90
C ALA A 65 -7.05 9.07 57.67
N GLY A 66 -8.35 8.77 57.69
CA GLY A 66 -9.07 8.17 56.56
C GLY A 66 -9.12 9.08 55.33
N GLY A 67 -9.36 10.38 55.54
CA GLY A 67 -9.28 11.39 54.49
C GLY A 67 -7.87 11.51 53.90
N GLY A 68 -6.84 11.55 54.75
CA GLY A 68 -5.43 11.57 54.36
C GLY A 68 -5.02 10.32 53.57
N LEU A 69 -5.42 9.13 54.01
CA LEU A 69 -5.14 7.87 53.31
C LEU A 69 -5.85 7.80 51.96
N THR A 70 -7.08 8.31 51.87
CA THR A 70 -7.82 8.40 50.60
C THR A 70 -7.16 9.35 49.62
N ALA A 71 -6.73 10.54 50.08
CA ALA A 71 -5.99 11.51 49.28
C ALA A 71 -4.63 10.97 48.82
N LEU A 72 -3.91 10.28 49.71
CA LEU A 72 -2.65 9.61 49.37
C LEU A 72 -2.86 8.49 48.35
N THR A 73 -3.93 7.69 48.49
CA THR A 73 -4.28 6.63 47.54
C THR A 73 -4.59 7.22 46.16
N TRP A 74 -5.29 8.35 46.11
CA TRP A 74 -5.55 9.07 44.86
C TRP A 74 -4.27 9.61 44.23
N ALA A 75 -3.39 10.24 45.02
CA ALA A 75 -2.13 10.80 44.55
C ALA A 75 -1.17 9.71 44.04
N ALA A 76 -0.95 8.66 44.83
CA ALA A 76 -0.08 7.53 44.47
C ALA A 76 -0.67 6.68 43.32
N GLY A 77 -1.99 6.67 43.17
CA GLY A 77 -2.69 5.96 42.11
C GLY A 77 -2.57 6.59 40.72
N ARG A 78 -2.16 7.86 40.61
CA ARG A 78 -2.01 8.58 39.32
C ARG A 78 -1.15 7.82 38.31
N ALA A 79 -0.12 7.11 38.77
CA ALA A 79 0.81 6.36 37.92
C ALA A 79 0.29 5.00 37.43
N ARG A 80 -0.93 4.57 37.82
CA ARG A 80 -1.37 3.16 37.66
C ARG A 80 -2.65 2.96 36.83
N GLY A 81 -3.03 3.96 36.02
CA GLY A 81 -4.20 3.93 35.12
C GLY A 81 -5.51 4.37 35.81
N VAL A 82 -6.40 5.02 35.05
CA VAL A 82 -7.58 5.74 35.58
C VAL A 82 -8.54 4.81 36.34
N ILE A 83 -8.80 3.60 35.82
CA ILE A 83 -9.71 2.64 36.46
C ILE A 83 -9.14 2.16 37.79
N ARG A 84 -7.87 1.75 37.83
CA ARG A 84 -7.22 1.25 39.05
C ARG A 84 -7.06 2.34 40.10
N GLN A 85 -6.77 3.58 39.68
CA GLN A 85 -6.74 4.74 40.57
C GLN A 85 -8.11 4.95 41.24
N ARG A 86 -9.18 5.04 40.44
CA ARG A 86 -10.54 5.31 40.95
C ARG A 86 -11.04 4.22 41.89
N VAL A 87 -10.88 2.94 41.53
CA VAL A 87 -11.37 1.84 42.37
C VAL A 87 -10.55 1.70 43.65
N ALA A 88 -9.21 1.88 43.60
CA ALA A 88 -8.39 1.88 44.81
C ALA A 88 -8.80 3.02 45.76
N THR A 89 -8.98 4.24 45.24
CA THR A 89 -9.44 5.38 46.05
C THR A 89 -10.83 5.15 46.62
N LEU A 90 -11.76 4.58 45.86
CA LEU A 90 -13.12 4.29 46.32
C LEU A 90 -13.13 3.23 47.43
N LEU A 91 -12.35 2.16 47.29
CA LEU A 91 -12.22 1.12 48.32
C LEU A 91 -11.61 1.68 49.60
N THR A 92 -10.57 2.52 49.49
CA THR A 92 -9.97 3.19 50.65
C THR A 92 -10.96 4.13 51.34
N ALA A 93 -11.71 4.94 50.58
CA ALA A 93 -12.70 5.85 51.12
C ALA A 93 -13.83 5.09 51.85
N THR A 94 -14.35 4.04 51.22
CA THR A 94 -15.45 3.23 51.77
C THR A 94 -15.00 2.44 53.00
N GLY A 95 -13.79 1.86 52.96
CA GLY A 95 -13.20 1.19 54.11
C GLY A 95 -12.92 2.13 55.29
N SER A 96 -12.47 3.36 55.01
CA SER A 96 -12.26 4.39 56.03
C SER A 96 -13.57 4.85 56.67
N ALA A 97 -14.62 5.04 55.86
CA ALA A 97 -15.96 5.41 56.34
C ALA A 97 -16.57 4.29 57.20
N TRP A 98 -16.42 3.04 56.78
CA TRP A 98 -16.85 1.89 57.57
C TRP A 98 -16.08 1.78 58.89
N ALA A 99 -14.75 1.93 58.88
CA ALA A 99 -13.93 1.84 60.10
C ALA A 99 -14.28 2.92 61.13
N LEU A 100 -14.58 4.14 60.67
CA LEU A 100 -15.09 5.22 61.52
C LEU A 100 -16.44 4.84 62.15
N GLY A 101 -17.41 4.41 61.33
CA GLY A 101 -18.73 4.01 61.78
C GLY A 101 -18.71 2.83 62.76
N ALA A 102 -17.91 1.81 62.46
CA ALA A 102 -17.71 0.64 63.30
C ALA A 102 -16.97 0.95 64.61
N THR A 103 -16.06 1.93 64.61
CA THR A 103 -15.41 2.39 65.84
C THR A 103 -16.40 3.10 66.76
N ILE A 104 -17.34 3.88 66.23
CA ILE A 104 -18.32 4.63 67.04
C ILE A 104 -19.48 3.71 67.46
N GLY A 105 -20.10 3.04 66.50
CA GLY A 105 -21.34 2.28 66.69
C GLY A 105 -21.16 0.80 66.99
N ALA A 106 -19.93 0.36 67.27
CA ALA A 106 -19.51 -1.03 67.45
C ALA A 106 -19.60 -1.91 66.18
N PRO A 107 -18.58 -2.74 65.87
CA PRO A 107 -18.54 -3.55 64.64
C PRO A 107 -19.47 -4.77 64.65
N TRP A 108 -20.07 -5.11 65.80
CA TRP A 108 -21.04 -6.21 65.94
C TRP A 108 -22.50 -5.76 65.82
N GLU A 109 -22.76 -4.45 65.87
CA GLU A 109 -24.11 -3.91 65.72
C GLU A 109 -24.47 -3.72 64.25
N ARG A 110 -25.77 -3.78 63.95
CA ARG A 110 -26.29 -3.43 62.62
C ARG A 110 -26.40 -1.89 62.51
N PRO A 111 -26.03 -1.27 61.38
CA PRO A 111 -25.71 -1.90 60.09
C PRO A 111 -24.22 -2.23 59.87
N TRP A 112 -23.33 -1.96 60.83
CA TRP A 112 -21.87 -2.07 60.62
C TRP A 112 -21.40 -3.49 60.34
N LEU A 113 -22.00 -4.48 60.99
CA LEU A 113 -21.74 -5.89 60.73
C LEU A 113 -22.18 -6.31 59.31
N ASP A 114 -23.36 -5.87 58.88
CA ASP A 114 -23.93 -6.20 57.56
C ASP A 114 -23.11 -5.52 56.44
N LEU A 115 -22.69 -4.27 56.65
CA LEU A 115 -21.81 -3.52 55.75
C LEU A 115 -20.42 -4.13 55.66
N TRP A 116 -19.89 -4.69 56.75
CA TRP A 116 -18.62 -5.42 56.72
C TRP A 116 -18.73 -6.72 55.92
N ALA A 117 -19.76 -7.53 56.18
CA ALA A 117 -19.96 -8.80 55.50
C ALA A 117 -20.21 -8.61 54.00
N GLY A 118 -21.14 -7.73 53.63
CA GLY A 118 -21.45 -7.41 52.23
C GLY A 118 -20.31 -6.66 51.53
N GLY A 119 -19.70 -5.69 52.22
CA GLY A 119 -18.59 -4.89 51.71
C GLY A 119 -17.32 -5.72 51.47
N THR A 120 -17.04 -6.71 52.30
CA THR A 120 -15.90 -7.63 52.12
C THR A 120 -16.02 -8.45 50.84
N VAL A 121 -17.22 -8.99 50.57
CA VAL A 121 -17.50 -9.74 49.34
C VAL A 121 -17.39 -8.81 48.12
N ALA A 122 -18.05 -7.64 48.18
CA ALA A 122 -18.02 -6.67 47.08
C ALA A 122 -16.60 -6.17 46.78
N ALA A 123 -15.81 -5.83 47.80
CA ALA A 123 -14.42 -5.38 47.64
C ALA A 123 -13.52 -6.49 47.08
N SER A 124 -13.68 -7.73 47.57
CA SER A 124 -12.90 -8.87 47.10
C SER A 124 -13.20 -9.22 45.64
N VAL A 125 -14.49 -9.18 45.25
CA VAL A 125 -14.90 -9.34 43.85
C VAL A 125 -14.38 -8.19 42.99
N ALA A 126 -14.50 -6.94 43.45
CA ALA A 126 -13.99 -5.78 42.71
C ALA A 126 -12.48 -5.87 42.46
N VAL A 127 -11.69 -6.28 43.47
CA VAL A 127 -10.24 -6.49 43.32
C VAL A 127 -9.92 -7.69 42.43
N ALA A 128 -10.69 -8.78 42.52
CA ALA A 128 -10.53 -9.93 41.64
C ALA A 128 -10.83 -9.57 40.19
N VAL A 129 -11.94 -8.89 39.92
CA VAL A 129 -12.31 -8.37 38.59
C VAL A 129 -11.26 -7.41 38.08
N MET A 130 -10.80 -6.44 38.87
CA MET A 130 -9.71 -5.54 38.47
C MET A 130 -8.42 -6.28 38.12
N ARG A 131 -8.07 -7.35 38.85
CA ARG A 131 -6.87 -8.13 38.58
C ARG A 131 -7.03 -9.05 37.37
N LEU A 132 -8.23 -9.56 37.13
CA LEU A 132 -8.58 -10.31 35.92
C LEU A 132 -8.57 -9.39 34.70
N MET A 133 -9.19 -8.21 34.80
CA MET A 133 -9.08 -7.15 33.80
C MET A 133 -7.63 -6.72 33.63
N ALA A 134 -6.82 -6.59 34.68
CA ALA A 134 -5.39 -6.28 34.51
C ALA A 134 -4.54 -7.39 33.86
N LYS A 135 -5.02 -8.64 33.88
CA LYS A 135 -4.40 -9.76 33.17
C LYS A 135 -4.89 -9.80 31.71
N ALA A 136 -6.18 -9.57 31.47
CA ALA A 136 -6.74 -9.36 30.13
C ALA A 136 -6.11 -8.13 29.47
N ASN A 137 -6.10 -6.99 30.16
CA ASN A 137 -5.34 -5.79 29.87
C ASN A 137 -3.83 -5.91 30.06
N ARG A 138 -3.20 -7.07 30.27
CA ARG A 138 -1.76 -7.20 29.97
C ARG A 138 -1.55 -7.60 28.51
N ASP A 139 -2.52 -8.30 27.95
CA ASP A 139 -2.68 -8.51 26.52
C ASP A 139 -3.37 -7.29 25.85
N GLU A 140 -4.11 -6.47 26.62
CA GLU A 140 -4.85 -5.25 26.18
C GLU A 140 -4.28 -3.89 26.69
N GLN A 141 -3.21 -3.82 27.50
CA GLN A 141 -2.50 -2.55 27.83
C GLN A 141 -1.50 -2.13 26.75
N ALA A 142 -1.44 -2.89 25.65
CA ALA A 142 -0.99 -2.38 24.37
C ALA A 142 -2.08 -1.55 23.65
N THR A 143 -3.34 -1.53 24.12
CA THR A 143 -4.50 -1.09 23.31
C THR A 143 -5.51 -0.21 24.05
N THR A 144 -5.10 0.62 25.02
CA THR A 144 -6.02 1.63 25.60
C THR A 144 -5.38 3.02 25.76
N ALA A 145 -5.06 3.61 24.61
CA ALA A 145 -4.83 5.05 24.47
C ALA A 145 -5.73 5.61 23.36
N THR A 146 -6.91 6.10 23.75
CA THR A 146 -7.66 7.17 23.06
C THR A 146 -7.56 7.22 21.53
N THR A 147 -8.34 6.42 20.79
CA THR A 147 -8.82 6.68 19.40
C THR A 147 -7.87 7.51 18.51
N GLY A 148 -6.59 7.15 18.47
CA GLY A 148 -5.51 8.02 18.00
C GLY A 148 -4.15 7.79 18.68
N GLY A 149 -4.07 6.93 19.70
CA GLY A 149 -2.83 6.60 20.42
C GLY A 149 -1.74 5.96 19.57
N GLY A 150 -2.09 5.01 18.69
CA GLY A 150 -1.09 4.27 17.89
C GLY A 150 -0.22 5.17 17.01
N LEU A 151 -0.83 6.10 16.26
CA LEU A 151 -0.09 7.04 15.40
C LEU A 151 0.71 8.06 16.22
N ALA A 152 0.11 8.61 17.28
CA ALA A 152 0.77 9.58 18.13
C ALA A 152 1.95 8.95 18.89
N GLU A 153 1.83 7.70 19.34
CA GLU A 153 2.86 6.97 20.08
C GLU A 153 3.96 6.44 19.15
N ALA A 154 3.61 5.89 17.97
CA ALA A 154 4.56 5.45 16.96
C ALA A 154 5.45 6.59 16.44
N VAL A 155 4.86 7.78 16.25
CA VAL A 155 5.58 8.96 15.76
C VAL A 155 6.25 9.72 16.93
N ALA A 156 5.70 9.76 18.14
CA ALA A 156 6.36 10.38 19.29
C ALA A 156 7.55 9.55 19.80
N ALA A 157 7.55 8.23 19.58
CA ALA A 157 8.71 7.37 19.77
C ALA A 157 9.89 7.75 18.84
N LEU A 158 9.60 8.48 17.75
CA LEU A 158 10.59 9.05 16.85
C LEU A 158 10.87 10.51 17.26
N LYS A 159 11.85 10.67 18.16
CA LYS A 159 12.65 11.90 18.36
C LYS A 159 11.89 13.19 18.75
N ASP A 160 11.10 13.18 19.83
CA ASP A 160 10.54 14.40 20.47
C ASP A 160 9.65 15.30 19.58
N ALA A 161 9.17 14.81 18.43
CA ALA A 161 8.26 15.53 17.55
C ALA A 161 6.89 15.78 18.23
N ARG A 162 6.35 17.00 18.10
CA ARG A 162 5.02 17.31 18.62
C ARG A 162 3.96 16.96 17.58
N ILE A 163 3.06 16.06 17.94
CA ILE A 163 1.98 15.61 17.07
C ILE A 163 0.67 16.22 17.57
N GLY A 164 -0.02 16.92 16.69
CA GLY A 164 -1.37 17.40 16.91
C GLY A 164 -2.34 16.22 17.03
N ARG A 165 -3.49 16.44 17.67
CA ARG A 165 -4.50 15.38 17.85
C ARG A 165 -4.87 14.75 16.49
N PRO A 166 -4.73 13.42 16.32
CA PRO A 166 -5.13 12.75 15.09
C PRO A 166 -6.62 12.95 14.81
N LYS A 167 -6.96 13.17 13.55
CA LYS A 167 -8.32 13.26 13.04
C LYS A 167 -8.56 12.09 12.09
N VAL A 168 -9.59 11.31 12.37
CA VAL A 168 -10.09 10.27 11.46
C VAL A 168 -10.99 10.93 10.43
N ASP A 169 -10.77 10.61 9.16
CA ASP A 169 -11.44 11.16 7.98
C ASP A 169 -11.72 10.02 6.99
N GLY A 170 -12.87 9.35 7.16
CA GLY A 170 -13.19 8.11 6.45
C GLY A 170 -12.19 7.00 6.78
N ALA A 171 -11.59 6.39 5.75
CA ALA A 171 -10.55 5.35 5.89
C ALA A 171 -9.15 5.90 6.24
N LYS A 172 -9.01 7.21 6.47
CA LYS A 172 -7.72 7.90 6.60
C LYS A 172 -7.56 8.48 8.00
N VAL A 173 -6.36 8.39 8.55
CA VAL A 173 -5.98 9.04 9.81
C VAL A 173 -4.97 10.13 9.51
N LYS A 174 -5.30 11.39 9.85
CA LYS A 174 -4.45 12.57 9.61
C LYS A 174 -3.97 13.15 10.93
N ALA A 175 -2.70 13.48 11.04
CA ALA A 175 -2.17 14.21 12.19
C ALA A 175 -1.18 15.30 11.75
N THR A 176 -1.25 16.47 12.36
CA THR A 176 -0.27 17.54 12.14
C THR A 176 1.00 17.22 12.91
N ILE A 177 2.17 17.38 12.29
CA ILE A 177 3.47 17.20 12.94
C ILE A 177 4.18 18.55 13.01
N THR A 178 4.85 18.81 14.13
CA THR A 178 5.75 19.94 14.31
C THR A 178 7.07 19.45 14.90
N MET A 179 8.14 19.60 14.14
CA MET A 179 9.50 19.26 14.54
C MET A 179 10.08 20.27 15.55
N PRO A 180 10.98 19.86 16.45
CA PRO A 180 11.73 20.79 17.29
C PRO A 180 12.59 21.76 16.46
N HIS A 181 13.09 22.82 17.09
CA HIS A 181 13.95 23.79 16.39
C HIS A 181 15.28 23.13 16.00
N GLY A 182 15.69 23.27 14.74
CA GLY A 182 16.93 22.69 14.20
C GLY A 182 16.73 21.39 13.42
N GLU A 183 15.56 20.75 13.54
CA GLU A 183 15.19 19.56 12.77
C GLU A 183 14.19 19.92 11.65
N THR A 184 14.03 19.02 10.67
CA THR A 184 13.14 19.21 9.52
C THR A 184 12.28 17.98 9.28
N LEU A 185 11.22 18.12 8.50
CA LEU A 185 10.35 17.00 8.14
C LEU A 185 11.02 15.87 7.36
N SER A 186 12.19 16.10 6.76
CA SER A 186 12.95 15.05 6.06
C SER A 186 13.29 13.86 6.96
N GLU A 187 13.42 14.08 8.28
CA GLU A 187 13.66 13.01 9.24
C GLU A 187 12.43 12.10 9.44
N VAL A 188 11.24 12.69 9.38
CA VAL A 188 9.98 11.93 9.46
C VAL A 188 9.78 11.13 8.17
N GLU A 189 10.07 11.72 7.02
CA GLU A 189 10.07 11.05 5.72
C GLU A 189 11.04 9.85 5.69
N GLY A 190 12.24 10.01 6.26
CA GLY A 190 13.21 8.92 6.40
C GLY A 190 12.78 7.80 7.37
N SER A 191 11.80 8.06 8.24
CA SER A 191 11.31 7.12 9.25
C SER A 191 9.99 6.42 8.88
N ARG A 192 9.47 6.65 7.66
CA ARG A 192 8.17 6.11 7.19
C ARG A 192 8.03 4.60 7.38
N GLU A 193 9.06 3.81 7.06
CA GLU A 193 9.02 2.35 7.24
C GLU A 193 8.89 1.94 8.71
N SER A 194 9.57 2.65 9.62
CA SER A 194 9.45 2.41 11.06
C SER A 194 8.06 2.77 11.57
N ILE A 195 7.48 3.86 11.07
CA ILE A 195 6.11 4.27 11.41
C ILE A 195 5.11 3.23 10.88
N ALA A 196 5.27 2.80 9.62
CA ALA A 196 4.43 1.79 9.01
C ALA A 196 4.48 0.46 9.78
N SER A 197 5.69 0.02 10.15
CA SER A 197 5.90 -1.17 10.97
C SER A 197 5.28 -1.05 12.37
N ALA A 198 5.33 0.12 13.00
CA ALA A 198 4.74 0.34 14.31
C ALA A 198 3.19 0.34 14.27
N LEU A 199 2.62 0.67 13.11
CA LEU A 199 1.17 0.74 12.89
C LEU A 199 0.61 -0.52 12.21
N ASP A 200 1.45 -1.51 11.92
CA ASP A 200 1.12 -2.70 11.13
C ASP A 200 0.41 -2.39 9.79
N VAL A 201 0.92 -1.38 9.08
CA VAL A 201 0.44 -0.98 7.74
C VAL A 201 1.54 -1.10 6.70
N ALA A 202 1.15 -1.13 5.42
CA ALA A 202 2.12 -1.08 4.33
C ALA A 202 2.93 0.23 4.37
N PRO A 203 4.23 0.24 4.00
CA PRO A 203 5.01 1.48 3.92
C PRO A 203 4.36 2.58 3.07
N SER A 204 3.71 2.19 1.95
CA SER A 204 2.98 3.10 1.06
C SER A 204 1.68 3.67 1.66
N ALA A 205 1.23 3.14 2.80
CA ALA A 205 0.07 3.66 3.53
C ALA A 205 0.43 4.89 4.37
N VAL A 206 1.71 5.14 4.64
CA VAL A 206 2.18 6.29 5.43
C VAL A 206 2.68 7.38 4.49
N ARG A 207 2.04 8.55 4.55
CA ARG A 207 2.38 9.71 3.71
C ARG A 207 2.73 10.91 4.57
N VAL A 208 3.72 11.67 4.13
CA VAL A 208 4.16 12.89 4.80
C VAL A 208 4.00 14.04 3.83
N HIS A 209 3.17 15.00 4.19
CA HIS A 209 2.90 16.21 3.43
C HIS A 209 3.61 17.39 4.09
N ARG A 210 4.50 18.04 3.36
CA ARG A 210 5.20 19.25 3.82
C ARG A 210 4.26 20.45 3.84
N ASP A 211 4.49 21.34 4.79
CA ASP A 211 3.86 22.67 4.79
C ASP A 211 4.71 23.62 3.94
N PRO A 212 4.14 24.28 2.90
CA PRO A 212 4.92 25.21 2.07
C PRO A 212 5.46 26.40 2.87
N ASP A 213 4.82 26.77 3.97
CA ASP A 213 5.20 27.94 4.76
C ASP A 213 6.22 27.62 5.85
N SER A 214 6.55 26.33 6.10
CA SER A 214 7.50 25.96 7.14
C SER A 214 8.12 24.57 6.97
N VAL A 215 9.45 24.53 7.01
CA VAL A 215 10.26 23.29 6.93
C VAL A 215 10.13 22.36 8.14
N ARG A 216 9.48 22.84 9.21
CA ARG A 216 9.30 22.13 10.49
C ARG A 216 7.90 21.58 10.69
N THR A 217 6.93 22.06 9.92
CA THR A 217 5.52 21.71 10.09
C THR A 217 5.02 20.97 8.88
N GLY A 218 4.05 20.10 9.09
CA GLY A 218 3.37 19.38 8.02
C GLY A 218 2.35 18.41 8.57
N ARG A 219 1.99 17.43 7.75
CA ARG A 219 0.92 16.48 8.06
C ARG A 219 1.35 15.06 7.72
N ILE A 220 1.15 14.15 8.65
CA ILE A 220 1.20 12.72 8.36
C ILE A 220 -0.22 12.21 8.08
N GLU A 221 -0.34 11.37 7.08
CA GLU A 221 -1.57 10.68 6.71
C GLU A 221 -1.29 9.18 6.66
N VAL A 222 -2.13 8.40 7.34
CA VAL A 222 -2.05 6.94 7.33
C VAL A 222 -3.36 6.37 6.80
N VAL A 223 -3.27 5.49 5.80
CA VAL A 223 -4.42 4.85 5.17
C VAL A 223 -4.32 3.33 5.35
N PRO A 224 -4.93 2.77 6.41
CA PRO A 224 -4.63 1.40 6.82
C PRO A 224 -5.21 0.33 5.89
N VAL A 225 -6.31 0.67 5.20
CA VAL A 225 -7.02 -0.24 4.30
C VAL A 225 -6.95 0.31 2.89
N ASP A 226 -6.41 -0.49 1.97
CA ASP A 226 -6.33 -0.20 0.55
C ASP A 226 -7.74 -0.18 -0.07
N GLN A 227 -8.31 1.02 -0.21
CA GLN A 227 -9.64 1.26 -0.79
C GLN A 227 -9.70 0.96 -2.29
N LEU A 228 -8.54 0.84 -2.94
CA LEU A 228 -8.44 0.66 -4.39
C LEU A 228 -8.26 -0.82 -4.77
N ARG A 229 -8.29 -1.76 -3.81
CA ARG A 229 -7.93 -3.17 -4.02
C ARG A 229 -8.80 -3.86 -5.09
N ASP A 230 -10.04 -3.44 -5.20
CA ASP A 230 -11.01 -3.97 -6.15
C ASP A 230 -10.96 -3.20 -7.48
N THR A 231 -11.27 -3.89 -8.57
CA THR A 231 -11.31 -3.26 -9.89
C THR A 231 -12.47 -2.28 -9.97
N ILE A 232 -12.21 -1.09 -10.53
CA ILE A 232 -13.22 -0.05 -10.70
C ILE A 232 -13.81 -0.18 -12.11
N PRO A 233 -15.11 -0.50 -12.28
CA PRO A 233 -15.71 -0.58 -13.61
C PRO A 233 -15.79 0.80 -14.24
N TRP A 234 -15.60 0.87 -15.56
CA TRP A 234 -15.74 2.11 -16.32
C TRP A 234 -17.19 2.61 -16.31
N ALA A 235 -17.38 3.86 -15.88
CA ALA A 235 -18.71 4.45 -15.75
C ALA A 235 -19.22 5.12 -17.04
N GLY A 236 -18.54 4.90 -18.17
CA GLY A 236 -18.86 5.50 -19.47
C GLY A 236 -18.19 6.88 -19.69
N PRO A 237 -18.39 7.53 -20.85
CA PRO A 237 -17.79 8.83 -21.14
C PRO A 237 -18.21 9.91 -20.14
N SER A 238 -17.29 10.81 -19.77
CA SER A 238 -17.53 11.72 -18.64
C SER A 238 -18.23 13.02 -19.02
N ALA A 239 -17.96 13.55 -20.22
CA ALA A 239 -18.62 14.73 -20.75
C ALA A 239 -18.71 14.68 -22.29
N PRO A 240 -19.41 13.68 -22.83
CA PRO A 240 -19.54 13.51 -24.26
C PRO A 240 -20.27 14.71 -24.90
N GLY A 241 -19.82 15.11 -26.10
CA GLY A 241 -20.34 16.27 -26.83
C GLY A 241 -19.94 17.64 -26.26
N ARG A 242 -19.23 17.71 -25.13
CA ARG A 242 -18.60 18.95 -24.65
C ARG A 242 -17.22 19.14 -25.26
N SER A 243 -16.73 20.39 -25.22
CA SER A 243 -15.35 20.71 -25.57
C SER A 243 -14.36 19.99 -24.64
N VAL A 244 -13.21 19.61 -25.18
CA VAL A 244 -12.04 19.13 -24.42
C VAL A 244 -11.58 20.17 -23.39
N GLY A 245 -11.74 21.47 -23.68
CA GLY A 245 -11.29 22.53 -22.77
C GLY A 245 -12.23 22.86 -21.62
N ASP A 246 -13.48 22.41 -21.69
CA ASP A 246 -14.54 22.73 -20.74
C ASP A 246 -14.71 21.69 -19.62
N ALA A 247 -14.25 20.45 -19.82
CA ALA A 247 -14.32 19.38 -18.84
C ALA A 247 -13.11 18.44 -18.95
N PRO A 248 -12.56 17.95 -17.82
CA PRO A 248 -11.40 17.06 -17.85
C PRO A 248 -11.77 15.68 -18.37
N LEU A 249 -10.76 14.90 -18.73
CA LEU A 249 -10.90 13.51 -19.14
C LEU A 249 -10.88 12.60 -17.92
N ARG A 250 -12.02 12.01 -17.54
CA ARG A 250 -12.11 11.12 -16.38
C ARG A 250 -11.51 9.77 -16.73
N PHE A 251 -10.73 9.21 -15.80
CA PHE A 251 -10.15 7.88 -16.02
C PHE A 251 -10.11 7.00 -14.78
N GLY A 252 -10.46 7.47 -13.59
CA GLY A 252 -10.24 6.69 -12.38
C GLY A 252 -10.72 7.37 -11.10
N VAL A 253 -10.35 6.76 -9.98
CA VAL A 253 -10.71 7.19 -8.63
C VAL A 253 -9.46 7.16 -7.75
N ALA A 254 -9.32 8.16 -6.88
CA ALA A 254 -8.26 8.25 -5.89
C ALA A 254 -8.65 7.46 -4.63
N GLU A 255 -7.67 7.14 -3.78
CA GLU A 255 -7.91 6.38 -2.56
C GLU A 255 -8.89 7.06 -1.57
N ASP A 256 -9.16 8.36 -1.69
CA ASP A 256 -10.22 9.06 -0.95
C ASP A 256 -11.61 9.01 -1.61
N GLY A 257 -11.77 8.25 -2.69
CA GLY A 257 -13.02 8.14 -3.44
C GLY A 257 -13.25 9.30 -4.42
N GLU A 258 -12.39 10.32 -4.44
CA GLU A 258 -12.53 11.41 -5.41
C GLU A 258 -12.19 10.93 -6.82
N THR A 259 -12.98 11.40 -7.78
CA THR A 259 -12.71 11.15 -9.20
C THR A 259 -11.40 11.78 -9.63
N VAL A 260 -10.62 11.04 -10.41
CA VAL A 260 -9.36 11.49 -10.98
C VAL A 260 -9.54 11.70 -12.48
N ALA A 261 -9.08 12.85 -12.95
CA ALA A 261 -9.25 13.28 -14.32
C ALA A 261 -8.07 14.11 -14.80
N LEU A 262 -7.91 14.16 -16.13
CA LEU A 262 -6.80 14.81 -16.81
C LEU A 262 -7.28 16.07 -17.56
N TRP A 263 -6.63 17.20 -17.29
CA TRP A 263 -6.75 18.40 -18.12
C TRP A 263 -5.59 18.46 -19.11
N LEU A 264 -5.90 18.44 -20.41
CA LEU A 264 -4.89 18.59 -21.47
C LEU A 264 -4.67 20.05 -21.83
N THR A 265 -5.76 20.81 -21.90
CA THR A 265 -5.78 22.18 -22.40
C THR A 265 -5.52 23.18 -21.29
N GLY A 266 -4.93 24.30 -21.69
CA GLY A 266 -4.81 25.47 -20.84
C GLY A 266 -6.15 26.12 -20.56
N ARG A 267 -6.16 26.93 -19.52
CA ARG A 267 -7.17 27.94 -19.25
C ARG A 267 -6.46 29.14 -18.61
N PRO A 268 -6.39 30.30 -19.29
CA PRO A 268 -5.68 31.47 -18.80
C PRO A 268 -6.01 31.80 -17.34
N GLY A 269 -4.96 32.01 -16.53
CA GLY A 269 -5.08 32.34 -15.11
C GLY A 269 -5.53 31.19 -14.19
N VAL A 270 -5.87 30.01 -14.73
CA VAL A 270 -6.34 28.85 -13.96
C VAL A 270 -5.36 27.69 -14.04
N ARG A 271 -4.95 27.30 -15.25
CA ARG A 271 -4.02 26.19 -15.48
C ARG A 271 -3.32 26.33 -16.84
N PRO A 272 -2.05 25.92 -16.96
CA PRO A 272 -1.37 25.83 -18.25
C PRO A 272 -1.81 24.59 -19.04
N ALA A 273 -1.68 24.63 -20.37
CA ALA A 273 -1.73 23.44 -21.22
C ALA A 273 -0.54 22.50 -20.92
N THR A 274 -0.72 21.20 -21.14
CA THR A 274 0.26 20.19 -20.73
C THR A 274 0.50 19.10 -21.78
N HIS A 275 1.69 18.51 -21.68
CA HIS A 275 2.04 17.24 -22.29
C HIS A 275 2.07 16.16 -21.21
N VAL A 276 1.76 14.94 -21.60
CA VAL A 276 1.59 13.81 -20.68
C VAL A 276 2.67 12.79 -20.93
N ARG A 277 3.36 12.37 -19.88
CA ARG A 277 4.14 11.14 -19.90
C ARG A 277 3.43 10.05 -19.11
N ALA A 278 3.31 8.86 -19.70
CA ALA A 278 2.76 7.68 -19.06
C ALA A 278 3.85 6.61 -18.92
N THR A 279 4.09 6.18 -17.68
CA THR A 279 5.14 5.22 -17.32
C THR A 279 4.53 4.00 -16.68
N GLY A 280 5.04 2.82 -16.99
CA GLY A 280 4.61 1.58 -16.33
C GLY A 280 5.17 0.36 -17.03
N MET A 281 5.45 -0.69 -16.26
CA MET A 281 5.88 -1.97 -16.83
C MET A 281 4.72 -2.68 -17.54
N THR A 282 5.02 -3.68 -18.36
CA THR A 282 4.00 -4.52 -19.00
C THR A 282 3.08 -5.16 -17.94
N GLY A 283 1.77 -5.10 -18.16
CA GLY A 283 0.76 -5.65 -17.23
C GLY A 283 0.34 -4.69 -16.10
N SER A 284 0.95 -3.51 -15.97
CA SER A 284 0.60 -2.51 -14.93
C SER A 284 -0.75 -1.81 -15.13
N GLY A 285 -1.44 -2.02 -16.25
CA GLY A 285 -2.72 -1.38 -16.58
C GLY A 285 -2.65 -0.13 -17.46
N LYS A 286 -1.44 0.33 -17.83
CA LYS A 286 -1.22 1.51 -18.69
C LYS A 286 -2.06 1.52 -19.98
N THR A 287 -2.13 0.39 -20.69
CA THR A 287 -2.88 0.30 -21.96
C THR A 287 -4.40 0.43 -21.77
N GLU A 288 -4.96 -0.16 -20.71
CA GLU A 288 -6.41 -0.07 -20.48
C GLU A 288 -6.80 1.36 -20.04
N TRP A 289 -5.97 2.01 -19.23
CA TRP A 289 -6.11 3.44 -18.94
C TRP A 289 -6.03 4.31 -20.21
N ALA A 290 -5.07 4.03 -21.09
CA ALA A 290 -4.90 4.77 -22.35
C ALA A 290 -6.18 4.72 -23.18
N LEU A 291 -6.78 3.53 -23.32
CA LEU A 291 -8.02 3.34 -24.04
C LEU A 291 -9.21 4.09 -23.42
N VAL A 292 -9.30 4.15 -22.10
CA VAL A 292 -10.33 4.96 -21.39
C VAL A 292 -10.14 6.45 -21.69
N VAL A 293 -8.92 6.97 -21.58
CA VAL A 293 -8.61 8.38 -21.85
C VAL A 293 -8.87 8.74 -23.32
N MET A 294 -8.40 7.91 -24.26
CA MET A 294 -8.64 8.10 -25.69
C MET A 294 -10.14 8.08 -26.00
N THR A 295 -10.90 7.15 -25.41
CA THR A 295 -12.34 7.07 -25.62
C THR A 295 -13.05 8.30 -25.10
N ASP A 296 -12.77 8.73 -23.87
CA ASP A 296 -13.39 9.94 -23.31
C ASP A 296 -13.04 11.18 -24.14
N TYR A 297 -11.82 11.28 -24.66
CA TYR A 297 -11.39 12.33 -25.58
C TYR A 297 -12.12 12.28 -26.94
N LEU A 298 -12.27 11.09 -27.52
CA LEU A 298 -12.94 10.88 -28.81
C LEU A 298 -14.47 11.06 -28.76
N THR A 299 -15.04 11.18 -27.57
CA THR A 299 -16.45 11.54 -27.38
C THR A 299 -16.65 13.05 -27.25
N ARG A 300 -15.58 13.86 -27.25
CA ARG A 300 -15.65 15.32 -27.20
C ARG A 300 -15.94 15.93 -28.56
N SER A 301 -16.48 17.15 -28.56
CA SER A 301 -16.94 17.82 -29.78
C SER A 301 -15.79 18.31 -30.66
N ASP A 302 -14.66 18.70 -30.07
CA ASP A 302 -13.58 19.45 -30.73
C ASP A 302 -12.20 18.78 -30.59
N GLY A 303 -12.16 17.48 -30.24
CA GLY A 303 -10.93 16.71 -30.12
C GLY A 303 -10.62 15.88 -31.37
N ALA A 304 -9.41 16.05 -31.91
CA ALA A 304 -8.81 15.17 -32.92
C ALA A 304 -7.65 14.35 -32.31
N LEU A 305 -7.60 13.05 -32.61
CA LEU A 305 -6.60 12.14 -32.06
C LEU A 305 -5.76 11.52 -33.17
N VAL A 306 -4.45 11.64 -33.04
CA VAL A 306 -3.46 10.91 -33.84
C VAL A 306 -2.72 9.94 -32.95
N VAL A 307 -2.56 8.70 -33.41
CA VAL A 307 -1.80 7.68 -32.70
C VAL A 307 -0.60 7.25 -33.54
N VAL A 308 0.57 7.21 -32.92
CA VAL A 308 1.79 6.59 -33.44
C VAL A 308 2.07 5.35 -32.61
N ASP A 309 1.95 4.17 -33.22
CA ASP A 309 2.23 2.88 -32.58
C ASP A 309 2.90 1.95 -33.60
N THR A 310 4.23 2.03 -33.70
CA THR A 310 4.98 1.21 -34.67
C THR A 310 5.33 -0.19 -34.14
N VAL A 311 5.12 -0.42 -32.84
CA VAL A 311 5.46 -1.67 -32.15
C VAL A 311 4.27 -2.63 -32.10
N LYS A 312 3.14 -2.17 -31.56
CA LYS A 312 1.92 -2.97 -31.36
C LYS A 312 0.85 -2.68 -32.40
N ARG A 313 0.98 -1.58 -33.14
CA ARG A 313 0.14 -1.25 -34.30
C ARG A 313 -1.34 -1.27 -33.91
N ASP A 314 -2.16 -1.95 -34.71
CA ASP A 314 -3.61 -2.09 -34.48
C ASP A 314 -3.97 -2.76 -33.15
N GLN A 315 -3.07 -3.55 -32.53
CA GLN A 315 -3.40 -4.33 -31.33
C GLN A 315 -3.80 -3.46 -30.15
N THR A 316 -3.12 -2.31 -29.97
CA THR A 316 -3.36 -1.40 -28.85
C THR A 316 -4.68 -0.66 -29.02
N VAL A 317 -4.89 -0.06 -30.20
CA VAL A 317 -5.94 0.96 -30.40
C VAL A 317 -7.17 0.46 -31.13
N LYS A 318 -7.28 -0.85 -31.41
CA LYS A 318 -8.46 -1.45 -32.07
C LYS A 318 -9.81 -0.92 -31.55
N PRO A 319 -10.05 -0.74 -30.23
CA PRO A 319 -11.35 -0.26 -29.74
C PRO A 319 -11.67 1.19 -30.12
N VAL A 320 -10.65 2.01 -30.41
CA VAL A 320 -10.81 3.44 -30.68
C VAL A 320 -10.46 3.81 -32.13
N LYS A 321 -10.10 2.82 -32.95
CA LYS A 321 -9.52 3.00 -34.30
C LYS A 321 -10.41 3.86 -35.21
N ASP A 322 -11.72 3.63 -35.18
CA ASP A 322 -12.70 4.36 -36.02
C ASP A 322 -12.87 5.84 -35.60
N GLY A 323 -12.31 6.21 -34.44
CA GLY A 323 -12.27 7.59 -33.97
C GLY A 323 -11.03 8.38 -34.39
N LEU A 324 -9.97 7.71 -34.84
CA LEU A 324 -8.67 8.33 -35.08
C LEU A 324 -8.70 9.22 -36.33
N ALA A 325 -8.06 10.39 -36.23
CA ALA A 325 -7.77 11.22 -37.39
C ALA A 325 -6.65 10.63 -38.25
N LEU A 326 -5.66 10.02 -37.60
CA LEU A 326 -4.55 9.32 -38.25
C LEU A 326 -4.00 8.23 -37.31
N LEU A 327 -3.69 7.07 -37.88
CA LEU A 327 -2.95 6.01 -37.22
C LEU A 327 -1.65 5.76 -38.01
N VAL A 328 -0.51 5.92 -37.34
CA VAL A 328 0.82 5.70 -37.92
C VAL A 328 1.42 4.43 -37.31
N THR A 329 1.69 3.44 -38.15
CA THR A 329 2.15 2.10 -37.72
C THR A 329 3.50 1.68 -38.29
N GLU A 330 4.06 2.47 -39.21
CA GLU A 330 5.35 2.18 -39.85
C GLU A 330 6.37 3.26 -39.49
N ASP A 331 7.63 2.86 -39.31
CA ASP A 331 8.69 3.73 -38.80
C ASP A 331 8.98 4.92 -39.75
N GLU A 332 9.12 4.68 -41.06
CA GLU A 332 9.34 5.73 -42.05
C GLU A 332 8.22 6.79 -42.05
N HIS A 333 6.98 6.34 -41.80
CA HIS A 333 5.83 7.23 -41.74
C HIS A 333 5.81 8.03 -40.43
N ALA A 334 6.23 7.43 -39.31
CA ALA A 334 6.37 8.12 -38.04
C ALA A 334 7.46 9.21 -38.08
N GLU A 335 8.61 8.92 -38.70
CA GLU A 335 9.67 9.91 -38.95
C GLU A 335 9.13 11.11 -39.74
N ALA A 336 8.54 10.85 -40.92
CA ALA A 336 7.95 11.90 -41.75
C ALA A 336 6.82 12.67 -41.02
N PHE A 337 6.03 11.99 -40.19
CA PHE A 337 4.97 12.62 -39.40
C PHE A 337 5.53 13.61 -38.39
N PHE A 338 6.60 13.26 -37.64
CA PHE A 338 7.19 14.19 -36.67
C PHE A 338 7.81 15.41 -37.34
N ASP A 339 8.45 15.24 -38.49
CA ASP A 339 8.98 16.36 -39.27
C ASP A 339 7.87 17.29 -39.77
N VAL A 340 6.80 16.72 -40.35
CA VAL A 340 5.64 17.51 -40.80
C VAL A 340 4.93 18.20 -39.63
N LEU A 341 4.84 17.54 -38.47
CA LEU A 341 4.26 18.12 -37.27
C LEU A 341 5.05 19.36 -36.82
N ALA A 342 6.39 19.26 -36.78
CA ALA A 342 7.29 20.34 -36.39
C ALA A 342 7.32 21.50 -37.40
N GLU A 343 7.46 21.19 -38.69
CA GLU A 343 7.78 22.16 -39.73
C GLU A 343 6.56 22.79 -40.40
N LYS A 344 5.40 22.10 -40.37
CA LYS A 344 4.21 22.52 -41.12
C LYS A 344 3.00 22.71 -40.21
N VAL A 345 2.66 21.71 -39.41
CA VAL A 345 1.41 21.72 -38.62
C VAL A 345 1.47 22.76 -37.50
N ILE A 346 2.52 22.75 -36.68
CA ILE A 346 2.68 23.73 -35.60
C ILE A 346 2.67 25.17 -36.14
N PRO A 347 3.51 25.54 -37.15
CA PRO A 347 3.49 26.89 -37.73
C PRO A 347 2.11 27.31 -38.27
N ALA A 348 1.45 26.43 -39.05
CA ALA A 348 0.14 26.73 -39.63
C ALA A 348 -0.92 26.97 -38.55
N ARG A 349 -0.91 26.17 -37.47
CA ARG A 349 -1.84 26.33 -36.35
C ARG A 349 -1.56 27.61 -35.54
N THR A 350 -0.30 27.94 -35.29
CA THR A 350 0.05 29.20 -34.63
C THR A 350 -0.35 30.43 -35.45
N GLU A 351 -0.21 30.38 -36.78
CA GLU A 351 -0.67 31.46 -37.66
C GLU A 351 -2.19 31.60 -37.64
N ALA A 352 -2.93 30.49 -37.63
CA ALA A 352 -4.40 30.51 -37.54
C ALA A 352 -4.89 31.10 -36.21
N LEU A 353 -4.30 30.67 -35.07
CA LEU A 353 -4.63 31.25 -33.75
C LEU A 353 -4.29 32.74 -33.69
N GLY A 354 -3.15 33.16 -34.27
CA GLY A 354 -2.77 34.56 -34.36
C GLY A 354 -3.76 35.41 -35.16
N LYS A 355 -4.41 34.86 -36.19
CA LYS A 355 -5.48 35.54 -36.95
C LYS A 355 -6.77 35.71 -36.15
N GLU A 356 -6.94 34.96 -35.07
CA GLU A 356 -8.06 35.04 -34.13
C GLU A 356 -7.70 35.83 -32.85
N ASP A 357 -6.53 36.48 -32.81
CA ASP A 357 -5.99 37.17 -31.63
C ASP A 357 -5.85 36.25 -30.39
N LEU A 358 -5.62 34.94 -30.60
CA LEU A 358 -5.44 33.95 -29.55
C LEU A 358 -3.96 33.57 -29.38
N THR A 359 -3.49 33.55 -28.13
CA THR A 359 -2.12 33.13 -27.78
C THR A 359 -1.98 31.62 -27.56
N GLU A 360 -3.11 30.95 -27.30
CA GLU A 360 -3.20 29.51 -27.12
C GLU A 360 -4.57 29.02 -27.60
N TRP A 361 -4.69 27.71 -27.84
CA TRP A 361 -5.96 27.11 -28.19
C TRP A 361 -6.99 27.26 -27.07
N MET A 362 -8.23 27.61 -27.44
CA MET A 362 -9.35 27.79 -26.55
C MET A 362 -10.61 27.16 -27.16
N PRO A 363 -11.57 26.68 -26.35
CA PRO A 363 -12.85 26.20 -26.85
C PRO A 363 -13.52 27.22 -27.80
N GLY A 364 -13.92 26.75 -28.98
CA GLY A 364 -14.65 27.55 -29.97
C GLY A 364 -13.80 28.30 -31.00
N CYS A 365 -12.46 28.20 -30.95
CA CYS A 365 -11.61 28.71 -32.03
C CYS A 365 -11.75 27.87 -33.32
N SER A 366 -11.16 28.30 -34.45
CA SER A 366 -11.29 27.55 -35.71
C SER A 366 -10.56 26.21 -35.77
N LEU A 367 -9.73 25.89 -34.77
CA LEU A 367 -8.91 24.69 -34.72
C LEU A 367 -9.52 23.62 -33.81
N SER A 368 -9.41 22.37 -34.22
CA SER A 368 -9.61 21.24 -33.31
C SER A 368 -8.46 21.17 -32.31
N HIS A 369 -8.71 20.76 -31.07
CA HIS A 369 -7.62 20.37 -30.17
C HIS A 369 -7.01 19.07 -30.69
N LEU A 370 -5.67 18.99 -30.75
CA LEU A 370 -4.99 17.82 -31.30
C LEU A 370 -4.25 17.07 -30.18
N MET A 371 -4.63 15.82 -29.93
CA MET A 371 -3.84 14.91 -29.11
C MET A 371 -3.00 14.05 -30.05
N VAL A 372 -1.68 14.02 -29.80
CA VAL A 372 -0.76 13.11 -30.48
C VAL A 372 -0.26 12.11 -29.45
N TRP A 373 -0.71 10.87 -29.57
CA TRP A 373 -0.34 9.79 -28.68
C TRP A 373 0.74 8.92 -29.31
N VAL A 374 1.89 8.79 -28.66
CA VAL A 374 3.00 7.95 -29.11
C VAL A 374 3.13 6.78 -28.14
N GLU A 375 2.68 5.61 -28.59
CA GLU A 375 2.85 4.35 -27.87
C GLU A 375 4.27 3.82 -28.02
N GLU A 376 4.82 3.30 -26.92
CA GLU A 376 6.22 2.87 -26.81
C GLU A 376 7.20 3.90 -27.38
N SER A 377 7.11 5.13 -26.88
CA SER A 377 7.85 6.30 -27.37
C SER A 377 9.38 6.19 -27.26
N ALA A 378 9.90 5.15 -26.60
CA ALA A 378 11.34 4.94 -26.46
C ALA A 378 12.07 4.79 -27.81
N ALA A 379 11.38 4.29 -28.84
CA ALA A 379 11.92 4.22 -30.21
C ALA A 379 12.11 5.61 -30.86
N TRP A 380 11.37 6.62 -30.38
CA TRP A 380 11.25 7.93 -31.03
C TRP A 380 11.88 9.07 -30.23
N SER A 381 12.29 8.82 -29.00
CA SER A 381 12.81 9.84 -28.09
C SER A 381 14.12 10.49 -28.51
N GLY A 382 14.90 9.80 -29.36
CA GLY A 382 16.11 10.34 -29.99
C GLY A 382 15.83 11.20 -31.23
N HIS A 383 14.59 11.26 -31.70
CA HIS A 383 14.24 11.99 -32.92
C HIS A 383 14.30 13.51 -32.68
N PRO A 384 15.09 14.28 -33.47
CA PRO A 384 15.30 15.70 -33.22
C PRO A 384 14.02 16.53 -33.33
N ALA A 385 13.11 16.16 -34.25
CA ALA A 385 11.83 16.87 -34.39
C ALA A 385 10.93 16.67 -33.16
N LEU A 386 11.01 15.53 -32.46
CA LEU A 386 10.13 15.28 -31.30
C LEU A 386 10.39 16.27 -30.15
N VAL A 387 11.66 16.62 -29.92
CA VAL A 387 12.04 17.64 -28.94
C VAL A 387 11.48 19.02 -29.35
N GLN A 388 11.64 19.39 -30.62
CA GLN A 388 11.11 20.66 -31.15
C GLN A 388 9.58 20.73 -31.07
N VAL A 389 8.89 19.61 -31.34
CA VAL A 389 7.44 19.50 -31.19
C VAL A 389 7.08 19.71 -29.72
N ALA A 390 7.72 19.00 -28.78
CA ALA A 390 7.41 19.13 -27.36
C ALA A 390 7.61 20.56 -26.81
N GLU A 391 8.57 21.32 -27.37
CA GLU A 391 8.80 22.72 -26.98
C GLU A 391 7.73 23.69 -27.51
N ARG A 392 7.14 23.41 -28.69
CA ARG A 392 6.30 24.38 -29.43
C ARG A 392 4.82 24.00 -29.54
N ALA A 393 4.48 22.73 -29.32
CA ALA A 393 3.15 22.17 -29.57
C ALA A 393 2.04 22.76 -28.68
N ARG A 394 2.36 23.09 -27.41
CA ARG A 394 1.35 23.49 -26.41
C ARG A 394 0.56 24.73 -26.83
N SER A 395 1.23 25.79 -27.26
CA SER A 395 0.56 27.03 -27.70
C SER A 395 -0.21 26.85 -29.01
N ALA A 396 0.18 25.87 -29.84
CA ALA A 396 -0.53 25.50 -31.07
C ALA A 396 -1.78 24.63 -30.82
N GLY A 397 -2.15 24.37 -29.55
CA GLY A 397 -3.30 23.51 -29.20
C GLY A 397 -3.05 22.03 -29.45
N ILE A 398 -1.80 21.59 -29.27
CA ILE A 398 -1.40 20.19 -29.42
C ILE A 398 -0.90 19.65 -28.09
N SER A 399 -1.45 18.54 -27.61
CA SER A 399 -0.94 17.80 -26.45
C SER A 399 -0.26 16.50 -26.90
N LEU A 400 1.03 16.37 -26.61
CA LEU A 400 1.75 15.11 -26.74
C LEU A 400 1.44 14.19 -25.54
N VAL A 401 1.20 12.92 -25.83
CA VAL A 401 1.16 11.85 -24.83
C VAL A 401 2.21 10.80 -25.18
N LEU A 402 3.25 10.67 -24.36
CA LEU A 402 4.32 9.71 -24.56
C LEU A 402 4.18 8.56 -23.57
N SER A 403 3.93 7.35 -24.08
CA SER A 403 3.83 6.13 -23.30
C SER A 403 5.12 5.33 -23.44
N GLN A 404 5.82 5.04 -22.32
CA GLN A 404 6.98 4.15 -22.32
C GLN A 404 7.12 3.40 -20.99
N GLN A 405 8.03 2.44 -20.92
CA GLN A 405 8.24 1.68 -19.68
C GLN A 405 9.22 2.39 -18.72
N ARG A 406 10.21 3.11 -19.25
CA ARG A 406 11.30 3.72 -18.46
C ARG A 406 11.70 5.07 -19.03
N TRP A 407 11.91 6.05 -18.16
CA TRP A 407 12.32 7.42 -18.49
C TRP A 407 13.80 7.68 -18.21
N THR A 408 14.65 6.74 -18.59
CA THR A 408 16.11 6.87 -18.42
C THR A 408 16.70 7.89 -19.41
N HIS A 409 17.87 8.45 -19.09
CA HIS A 409 18.49 9.52 -19.88
C HIS A 409 18.80 9.14 -21.33
N ASP A 410 19.11 7.87 -21.58
CA ASP A 410 19.35 7.28 -22.90
C ASP A 410 18.05 7.11 -23.72
N ARG A 411 16.91 6.96 -23.04
CA ARG A 411 15.59 6.77 -23.65
C ARG A 411 14.73 8.01 -23.68
N ALA A 412 15.09 9.07 -22.97
CA ALA A 412 14.42 10.36 -23.03
C ALA A 412 15.40 11.44 -22.55
N PRO A 413 15.93 12.27 -23.47
CA PRO A 413 16.85 13.32 -23.08
C PRO A 413 16.15 14.31 -22.13
N THR A 414 16.92 14.95 -21.25
CA THR A 414 16.37 15.90 -20.27
C THR A 414 15.58 17.03 -20.94
N SER A 415 16.02 17.50 -22.11
CA SER A 415 15.31 18.52 -22.90
C SER A 415 13.90 18.10 -23.30
N LEU A 416 13.69 16.82 -23.59
CA LEU A 416 12.36 16.26 -23.85
C LEU A 416 11.58 16.15 -22.55
N ARG A 417 12.16 15.53 -21.50
CA ARG A 417 11.48 15.29 -20.22
C ARG A 417 11.00 16.58 -19.55
N SER A 418 11.75 17.68 -19.66
CA SER A 418 11.39 18.96 -19.07
C SER A 418 10.16 19.63 -19.69
N GLN A 419 9.71 19.19 -20.87
CA GLN A 419 8.50 19.72 -21.51
C GLN A 419 7.20 19.11 -20.98
N PHE A 420 7.28 18.01 -20.21
CA PHE A 420 6.13 17.29 -19.67
C PHE A 420 5.86 17.74 -18.24
N ALA A 421 4.74 18.43 -18.04
CA ALA A 421 4.27 18.82 -16.71
C ALA A 421 3.30 17.80 -16.11
N THR A 422 2.74 16.90 -16.92
CA THR A 422 1.88 15.82 -16.45
C THR A 422 2.60 14.48 -16.47
N ASN A 423 2.69 13.84 -15.31
CA ASN A 423 3.35 12.55 -15.11
C ASN A 423 2.34 11.55 -14.58
N VAL A 424 2.04 10.52 -15.37
CA VAL A 424 1.20 9.38 -14.99
C VAL A 424 2.12 8.19 -14.78
N CYS A 425 2.22 7.69 -13.55
CA CYS A 425 3.13 6.61 -13.19
C CYS A 425 2.36 5.42 -12.63
N PHE A 426 2.28 4.35 -13.43
CA PHE A 426 1.75 3.05 -13.02
C PHE A 426 2.83 2.24 -12.30
N GLY A 427 2.49 1.01 -11.90
CA GLY A 427 3.47 0.07 -11.36
C GLY A 427 4.71 -0.08 -12.25
N ILE A 428 5.89 0.12 -11.65
CA ILE A 428 7.21 -0.03 -12.30
C ILE A 428 7.95 -1.24 -11.73
N ASP A 429 9.04 -1.66 -12.39
CA ASP A 429 9.87 -2.75 -11.88
C ASP A 429 10.59 -2.31 -10.60
N SER A 430 10.76 -3.20 -9.62
CA SER A 430 11.40 -2.89 -8.33
C SER A 430 12.85 -2.43 -8.44
N ARG A 431 13.50 -2.64 -9.59
CA ARG A 431 14.86 -2.19 -9.89
C ARG A 431 14.92 -0.79 -10.51
N ASP A 432 13.78 -0.25 -10.94
CA ASP A 432 13.70 1.06 -11.58
C ASP A 432 13.58 2.16 -10.52
N ASP A 433 14.19 3.31 -10.80
CA ASP A 433 14.16 4.47 -9.91
C ASP A 433 12.85 5.26 -10.11
N PRO A 434 11.96 5.35 -9.10
CA PRO A 434 10.69 6.06 -9.21
C PRO A 434 10.86 7.56 -9.48
N SER A 435 12.00 8.17 -9.10
CA SER A 435 12.29 9.59 -9.34
C SER A 435 12.50 9.95 -10.82
N LEU A 436 12.65 8.93 -11.70
CA LEU A 436 12.68 9.14 -13.15
C LEU A 436 11.28 9.35 -13.73
N ALA A 437 10.23 8.86 -13.05
CA ALA A 437 8.84 8.92 -13.50
C ALA A 437 8.03 9.98 -12.76
N LEU A 438 8.28 10.16 -11.46
CA LEU A 438 7.63 11.13 -10.58
C LEU A 438 8.63 12.15 -10.06
N SER A 439 8.15 13.29 -9.57
CA SER A 439 9.01 14.26 -8.87
C SER A 439 9.55 13.67 -7.57
N SER A 440 10.73 14.14 -7.14
CA SER A 440 11.30 13.76 -5.85
C SER A 440 10.37 14.12 -4.69
N GLU A 441 9.63 15.24 -4.78
CA GLU A 441 8.65 15.65 -3.78
C GLU A 441 7.56 14.58 -3.57
N THR A 442 7.02 14.03 -4.65
CA THR A 442 6.00 12.98 -4.58
C THR A 442 6.56 11.66 -4.02
N VAL A 443 7.78 11.28 -4.40
CA VAL A 443 8.45 10.07 -3.89
C VAL A 443 8.80 10.22 -2.40
N ASP A 444 9.39 11.35 -2.01
CA ASP A 444 9.70 11.71 -0.63
C ASP A 444 8.44 11.71 0.24
N ALA A 445 7.30 12.15 -0.32
CA ALA A 445 6.02 12.21 0.38
C ALA A 445 5.37 10.84 0.61
N GLY A 446 5.76 9.77 -0.08
CA GLY A 446 5.18 8.44 0.13
C GLY A 446 4.93 7.60 -1.13
N ALA A 447 5.12 8.17 -2.32
CA ALA A 447 4.82 7.44 -3.54
C ALA A 447 5.81 6.30 -3.79
N ALA A 448 5.28 5.09 -3.97
CA ALA A 448 6.07 3.87 -4.14
C ALA A 448 5.52 3.00 -5.30
N PRO A 449 5.52 3.48 -6.55
CA PRO A 449 4.97 2.74 -7.70
C PRO A 449 5.69 1.40 -7.94
N GLU A 450 6.95 1.28 -7.54
CA GLU A 450 7.77 0.07 -7.63
C GLU A 450 7.25 -1.07 -6.72
N SER A 451 6.46 -0.74 -5.69
CA SER A 451 5.81 -1.73 -4.83
C SER A 451 4.64 -2.45 -5.51
N TRP A 452 4.14 -1.94 -6.65
CA TRP A 452 2.98 -2.47 -7.35
C TRP A 452 3.37 -3.43 -8.48
N GLY A 453 4.37 -3.05 -9.29
CA GLY A 453 4.74 -3.76 -10.51
C GLY A 453 3.52 -4.12 -11.37
N SER A 454 3.43 -5.37 -11.81
CA SER A 454 2.26 -5.92 -12.51
C SER A 454 1.19 -6.53 -11.57
N THR A 455 1.43 -6.55 -10.26
CA THR A 455 0.55 -7.23 -9.30
C THR A 455 -0.69 -6.41 -8.93
N LYS A 456 -0.62 -5.08 -9.10
CA LYS A 456 -1.74 -4.16 -8.89
C LYS A 456 -2.08 -3.39 -10.17
N PRO A 457 -2.67 -4.04 -11.19
CA PRO A 457 -2.98 -3.39 -12.46
C PRO A 457 -3.99 -2.24 -12.28
N GLY A 458 -3.69 -1.13 -12.93
CA GLY A 458 -4.49 0.10 -12.92
C GLY A 458 -4.12 1.07 -11.79
N TYR A 459 -3.30 0.66 -10.81
CA TYR A 459 -2.78 1.59 -9.81
C TYR A 459 -1.81 2.56 -10.47
N LEU A 460 -1.96 3.84 -10.14
CA LEU A 460 -1.15 4.92 -10.67
C LEU A 460 -1.03 6.10 -9.68
N TYR A 461 0.04 6.86 -9.83
CA TYR A 461 0.13 8.24 -9.35
C TYR A 461 0.00 9.20 -10.54
N ILE A 462 -0.56 10.38 -10.29
CA ILE A 462 -0.63 11.44 -11.29
C ILE A 462 -0.18 12.79 -10.71
N GLU A 463 0.85 13.35 -11.32
CA GLU A 463 1.25 14.75 -11.17
C GLU A 463 0.70 15.49 -12.38
N SER A 464 -0.08 16.53 -12.20
CA SER A 464 -0.63 17.29 -13.32
C SER A 464 -0.94 18.72 -12.93
N PRO A 465 -0.75 19.69 -13.85
CA PRO A 465 -1.36 21.00 -13.68
C PRO A 465 -2.87 20.85 -13.48
N GLY A 466 -3.41 21.58 -12.49
CA GLY A 466 -4.82 21.48 -12.08
C GLY A 466 -5.09 20.46 -10.95
N ILE A 467 -4.12 19.64 -10.56
CA ILE A 467 -4.20 18.80 -9.35
C ILE A 467 -3.32 19.44 -8.27
N PRO A 468 -3.86 19.77 -7.07
CA PRO A 468 -3.05 20.29 -5.97
C PRO A 468 -1.87 19.36 -5.64
N THR A 469 -0.67 19.91 -5.40
CA THR A 469 0.56 19.12 -5.18
C THR A 469 0.44 18.16 -3.99
N ALA A 470 -0.26 18.57 -2.94
CA ALA A 470 -0.58 17.72 -1.79
C ALA A 470 -1.39 16.45 -2.14
N ARG A 471 -1.98 16.36 -3.34
CA ARG A 471 -2.70 15.18 -3.82
C ARG A 471 -1.85 14.26 -4.69
N TRP A 472 -0.70 14.71 -5.19
CA TRP A 472 0.18 13.88 -6.04
C TRP A 472 0.64 12.56 -5.40
N PRO A 473 0.93 12.48 -4.08
CA PRO A 473 1.31 11.20 -3.45
C PRO A 473 0.11 10.31 -3.11
N ILE A 474 -1.12 10.68 -3.50
CA ILE A 474 -2.31 9.85 -3.28
C ILE A 474 -2.43 8.84 -4.43
N PRO A 475 -2.40 7.52 -4.15
CA PRO A 475 -2.64 6.50 -5.15
C PRO A 475 -4.03 6.67 -5.77
N CYS A 476 -4.08 6.37 -7.07
CA CYS A 476 -5.29 6.33 -7.86
C CYS A 476 -5.40 4.96 -8.52
N ARG A 477 -6.62 4.56 -8.89
CA ARG A 477 -6.84 3.39 -9.75
C ARG A 477 -7.65 3.79 -10.97
N SER A 478 -7.16 3.40 -12.14
CA SER A 478 -7.89 3.60 -13.39
C SER A 478 -9.14 2.72 -13.45
N GLU A 479 -10.20 3.28 -14.03
CA GLU A 479 -11.38 2.54 -14.46
C GLU A 479 -10.98 1.46 -15.50
N LEU A 480 -11.65 0.31 -15.45
CA LEU A 480 -11.50 -0.79 -16.41
C LEU A 480 -12.77 -0.92 -17.23
N ALA A 481 -12.64 -0.81 -18.54
CA ALA A 481 -13.74 -0.95 -19.49
C ALA A 481 -13.64 -2.27 -20.26
N HIS A 482 -14.78 -2.82 -20.68
CA HIS A 482 -14.77 -3.79 -21.76
C HIS A 482 -14.48 -3.07 -23.09
N ARG A 483 -13.62 -3.65 -23.92
CA ARG A 483 -13.23 -3.07 -25.22
C ARG A 483 -14.42 -2.84 -26.16
N GLY A 484 -15.46 -3.67 -26.07
CA GLY A 484 -16.70 -3.50 -26.81
C GLY A 484 -17.45 -2.21 -26.42
N ASP A 485 -17.48 -1.88 -25.13
CA ASP A 485 -18.14 -0.67 -24.62
C ASP A 485 -17.40 0.60 -25.08
N LEU A 486 -16.07 0.55 -25.11
CA LEU A 486 -15.24 1.63 -25.63
C LEU A 486 -15.51 1.87 -27.13
N ALA A 487 -15.52 0.81 -27.93
CA ALA A 487 -15.84 0.89 -29.35
C ALA A 487 -17.25 1.44 -29.58
N ALA A 488 -18.24 0.93 -28.85
CA ALA A 488 -19.62 1.42 -28.91
C ALA A 488 -19.72 2.91 -28.55
N ALA A 489 -18.97 3.38 -27.56
CA ALA A 489 -18.93 4.79 -27.21
C ALA A 489 -18.29 5.65 -28.32
N VAL A 490 -17.15 5.23 -28.88
CA VAL A 490 -16.49 5.97 -29.97
C VAL A 490 -17.38 6.08 -31.20
N THR A 491 -18.05 4.98 -31.60
CA THR A 491 -18.98 4.98 -32.74
C THR A 491 -20.26 5.76 -32.42
N GLY A 492 -20.83 5.55 -31.23
CA GLY A 492 -22.09 6.17 -30.80
C GLY A 492 -22.04 7.68 -30.64
N TRP A 493 -20.85 8.27 -30.54
CA TRP A 493 -20.62 9.71 -30.48
C TRP A 493 -19.95 10.29 -31.74
N ALA A 494 -19.83 9.52 -32.82
CA ALA A 494 -19.18 9.99 -34.05
C ALA A 494 -19.86 11.24 -34.65
N GLN A 495 -21.18 11.38 -34.53
CA GLN A 495 -21.94 12.51 -35.08
C GLN A 495 -21.70 13.85 -34.37
N VAL A 496 -21.22 13.86 -33.12
CA VAL A 496 -20.93 15.11 -32.40
C VAL A 496 -19.47 15.53 -32.51
N ARG A 497 -18.59 14.60 -32.89
CA ARG A 497 -17.16 14.85 -33.05
C ARG A 497 -16.93 15.62 -34.35
N GLN A 498 -16.36 16.81 -34.23
CA GLN A 498 -15.90 17.56 -35.40
C GLN A 498 -14.80 16.79 -36.11
N GLN A 499 -14.81 16.84 -37.44
CA GLN A 499 -13.68 16.36 -38.22
C GLN A 499 -12.45 17.23 -37.97
N LEU A 500 -11.28 16.70 -38.30
CA LEU A 500 -10.01 17.44 -38.24
C LEU A 500 -10.16 18.80 -38.95
N ASP A 501 -9.72 19.86 -38.30
CA ASP A 501 -9.89 21.21 -38.84
C ASP A 501 -9.14 21.38 -40.19
N PRO A 502 -9.64 22.22 -41.11
CA PRO A 502 -9.06 22.35 -42.45
C PRO A 502 -7.59 22.79 -42.47
N VAL A 503 -7.17 23.61 -41.50
CA VAL A 503 -5.78 24.09 -41.39
C VAL A 503 -4.86 22.90 -41.11
N THR A 504 -5.21 22.10 -40.11
CA THR A 504 -4.45 20.93 -39.69
C THR A 504 -4.50 19.82 -40.74
N ALA A 505 -5.67 19.55 -41.33
CA ALA A 505 -5.82 18.57 -42.40
C ALA A 505 -4.95 18.92 -43.62
N LYS A 506 -4.92 20.19 -44.04
CA LYS A 506 -4.05 20.64 -45.14
C LYS A 506 -2.56 20.49 -44.80
N ALA A 507 -2.17 20.85 -43.58
CA ALA A 507 -0.78 20.75 -43.14
C ALA A 507 -0.31 19.29 -43.02
N LEU A 508 -1.18 18.37 -42.58
CA LEU A 508 -0.92 16.93 -42.48
C LEU A 508 -1.01 16.19 -43.82
N ALA A 509 -1.58 16.78 -44.88
CA ALA A 509 -1.78 16.13 -46.17
C ALA A 509 -0.56 15.31 -46.71
N PRO A 510 0.71 15.74 -46.54
CA PRO A 510 1.87 14.96 -46.99
C PRO A 510 2.05 13.60 -46.29
N VAL A 511 1.48 13.43 -45.10
CA VAL A 511 1.56 12.21 -44.27
C VAL A 511 0.18 11.60 -44.03
N MET A 512 -0.87 12.11 -44.69
CA MET A 512 -2.17 11.45 -44.68
C MET A 512 -2.15 10.29 -45.69
N PRO A 513 -2.80 9.15 -45.40
CA PRO A 513 -2.98 8.09 -46.38
C PRO A 513 -3.68 8.65 -47.63
N THR A 514 -3.11 8.39 -48.80
CA THR A 514 -3.64 8.86 -50.09
C THR A 514 -5.00 8.24 -50.43
N ASP A 515 -5.31 7.09 -49.84
CA ASP A 515 -6.59 6.39 -49.95
C ASP A 515 -7.58 6.86 -48.88
N THR A 516 -8.11 8.08 -49.05
CA THR A 516 -9.34 8.45 -48.34
C THR A 516 -10.51 7.70 -48.99
N VAL A 517 -10.91 6.58 -48.38
CA VAL A 517 -12.27 6.05 -48.55
C VAL A 517 -13.21 7.20 -48.22
N LYS A 518 -13.95 7.67 -49.24
CA LYS A 518 -15.05 8.64 -49.07
C LYS A 518 -15.88 8.21 -47.85
N PRO A 519 -16.28 9.13 -46.95
CA PRO A 519 -17.28 8.80 -45.96
C PRO A 519 -18.52 8.31 -46.73
N SER A 520 -18.83 7.03 -46.60
CA SER A 520 -20.02 6.48 -47.22
C SER A 520 -21.22 7.22 -46.64
N PRO A 521 -22.07 7.88 -47.45
CA PRO A 521 -23.28 8.50 -46.94
C PRO A 521 -24.09 7.39 -46.26
N HIS A 522 -24.29 7.50 -44.95
CA HIS A 522 -25.05 6.52 -44.17
C HIS A 522 -26.41 6.27 -44.84
N PRO A 523 -26.67 5.06 -45.37
CA PRO A 523 -28.03 4.66 -45.68
C PRO A 523 -28.71 4.38 -44.34
N ARG A 524 -29.78 5.11 -44.05
CA ARG A 524 -30.71 4.85 -42.97
C ARG A 524 -31.13 3.37 -43.01
N ALA A 525 -30.62 2.57 -42.06
CA ALA A 525 -30.88 1.13 -42.03
C ALA A 525 -32.31 0.85 -41.53
N ALA A 526 -33.08 0.17 -42.38
CA ALA A 526 -34.24 -0.62 -41.97
C ALA A 526 -33.76 -1.89 -41.23
N PRO A 527 -34.57 -2.48 -40.33
CA PRO A 527 -34.13 -3.59 -39.50
C PRO A 527 -34.02 -4.87 -40.33
N ALA A 528 -32.85 -5.51 -40.32
CA ALA A 528 -32.61 -6.82 -40.92
C ALA A 528 -32.33 -7.87 -39.82
N PRO A 529 -32.69 -9.14 -40.06
CA PRO A 529 -32.90 -10.14 -39.01
C PRO A 529 -31.61 -10.77 -38.48
N ALA A 530 -31.68 -11.27 -37.25
CA ALA A 530 -30.58 -11.90 -36.52
C ALA A 530 -30.03 -13.15 -37.24
N PRO A 531 -28.69 -13.32 -37.34
CA PRO A 531 -28.09 -14.58 -37.74
C PRO A 531 -27.94 -15.54 -36.56
N ALA A 532 -28.17 -16.81 -36.85
CA ALA A 532 -27.99 -17.94 -35.95
C ALA A 532 -26.53 -18.12 -35.54
N VAL A 533 -26.33 -18.48 -34.28
CA VAL A 533 -25.03 -18.76 -33.64
C VAL A 533 -24.63 -20.19 -33.99
N GLU A 534 -23.58 -20.35 -34.78
CA GLU A 534 -22.78 -21.59 -34.81
C GLU A 534 -21.47 -21.33 -34.07
N GLY A 535 -21.14 -22.26 -33.17
CA GLY A 535 -20.17 -22.09 -32.11
C GLY A 535 -18.72 -22.13 -32.58
N ASP A 536 -17.92 -21.28 -31.96
CA ASP A 536 -16.47 -21.39 -31.94
C ASP A 536 -15.94 -21.19 -30.51
N ALA A 537 -14.88 -21.95 -30.24
CA ALA A 537 -14.27 -22.31 -28.97
C ALA A 537 -14.25 -21.25 -27.85
N GLU A 538 -14.65 -21.70 -26.66
CA GLU A 538 -14.44 -21.05 -25.37
C GLU A 538 -12.95 -20.74 -25.15
N GLN A 539 -12.55 -19.49 -25.35
CA GLN A 539 -11.33 -18.95 -24.73
C GLN A 539 -11.68 -18.55 -23.30
N GLU A 540 -11.01 -19.19 -22.33
CA GLU A 540 -11.10 -18.85 -20.91
C GLU A 540 -10.85 -17.35 -20.70
N VAL A 541 -11.93 -16.66 -20.35
CA VAL A 541 -11.90 -15.33 -19.74
C VAL A 541 -11.21 -15.49 -18.38
N PRO A 542 -10.24 -14.63 -18.00
CA PRO A 542 -9.69 -14.68 -16.64
C PRO A 542 -10.83 -14.56 -15.63
N ALA A 543 -10.76 -15.32 -14.54
CA ALA A 543 -11.78 -15.47 -13.48
C ALA A 543 -12.20 -14.17 -12.73
N MET A 544 -11.91 -12.99 -13.27
CA MET A 544 -12.25 -11.68 -12.70
C MET A 544 -13.53 -11.05 -13.26
N ALA A 545 -14.13 -11.60 -14.33
CA ALA A 545 -15.35 -11.04 -14.93
C ALA A 545 -16.65 -11.23 -14.11
N THR A 546 -16.60 -11.90 -12.94
CA THR A 546 -17.80 -12.32 -12.18
C THR A 546 -17.94 -11.71 -10.79
N ARG A 547 -17.22 -10.65 -10.44
CA ARG A 547 -17.45 -9.95 -9.16
C ARG A 547 -18.31 -8.69 -9.38
N PRO A 548 -19.46 -8.56 -8.68
CA PRO A 548 -20.25 -7.33 -8.72
C PRO A 548 -19.38 -6.15 -8.26
N GLY A 549 -19.33 -5.08 -9.04
CA GLY A 549 -18.63 -3.85 -8.66
C GLY A 549 -19.23 -3.26 -7.39
N VAL A 550 -18.39 -3.03 -6.37
CA VAL A 550 -18.77 -2.38 -5.11
C VAL A 550 -18.60 -0.86 -5.27
N ASN A 551 -19.55 -0.09 -4.74
CA ASN A 551 -19.50 1.37 -4.71
C ASN A 551 -18.32 1.83 -3.81
N PRO A 552 -17.33 2.59 -4.33
CA PRO A 552 -16.18 3.05 -3.54
C PRO A 552 -16.54 3.99 -2.37
N ASN A 553 -17.76 4.54 -2.36
CA ASN A 553 -18.26 5.36 -1.27
C ASN A 553 -19.01 4.55 -0.18
N ASP A 554 -19.20 3.25 -0.39
CA ASP A 554 -19.68 2.35 0.67
C ASP A 554 -18.46 1.78 1.40
N PRO A 555 -18.28 2.04 2.71
CA PRO A 555 -17.27 1.34 3.48
C PRO A 555 -17.58 -0.16 3.40
N PRO A 556 -16.57 -1.04 3.23
CA PRO A 556 -16.81 -2.46 3.18
C PRO A 556 -17.51 -2.90 4.48
N ASP A 557 -18.64 -3.60 4.34
CA ASP A 557 -19.57 -3.99 5.44
C ASP A 557 -18.89 -4.79 6.57
N ASP A 558 -17.63 -5.23 6.38
CA ASP A 558 -16.85 -6.05 7.29
C ASP A 558 -15.76 -5.29 8.09
N VAL A 559 -15.56 -3.98 7.88
CA VAL A 559 -14.50 -3.21 8.57
C VAL A 559 -15.03 -1.90 9.16
N ASP A 560 -14.99 -1.81 10.50
CA ASP A 560 -15.32 -0.60 11.26
C ASP A 560 -14.13 0.40 11.26
N PRO A 561 -14.24 1.59 10.63
CA PRO A 561 -13.17 2.58 10.58
C PRO A 561 -12.88 3.26 11.92
N SER A 562 -13.71 3.03 12.95
CA SER A 562 -13.46 3.47 14.32
C SER A 562 -12.68 2.45 15.17
N LYS A 563 -12.47 1.24 14.63
CA LYS A 563 -11.70 0.18 15.28
C LYS A 563 -10.21 0.55 15.28
N GLU A 564 -9.58 0.47 16.46
CA GLU A 564 -8.13 0.71 16.59
C GLU A 564 -7.35 -0.31 15.75
N LEU A 565 -6.33 0.18 15.02
CA LEU A 565 -5.37 -0.67 14.30
C LEU A 565 -4.60 -1.51 15.30
N ASP A 566 -4.32 -2.76 14.95
CA ASP A 566 -3.56 -3.66 15.80
C ASP A 566 -2.08 -3.23 15.81
N THR A 567 -1.75 -2.31 16.71
CA THR A 567 -0.37 -1.88 16.97
C THR A 567 0.35 -2.80 17.95
N THR A 568 -0.26 -3.92 18.33
CA THR A 568 0.41 -4.91 19.17
C THR A 568 1.52 -5.49 18.31
N PRO A 569 2.81 -5.31 18.66
CA PRO A 569 3.85 -6.06 17.97
C PRO A 569 3.53 -7.51 18.24
N THR A 570 2.89 -8.21 17.29
CA THR A 570 2.76 -9.64 17.38
C THR A 570 4.20 -10.11 17.32
N PRO A 571 4.80 -10.65 18.41
CA PRO A 571 6.02 -11.38 18.22
C PRO A 571 5.58 -12.60 17.43
N ARG A 572 5.55 -12.51 16.10
CA ARG A 572 5.97 -13.63 15.30
C ARG A 572 7.40 -13.84 15.74
N ARG A 573 7.56 -14.61 16.81
CA ARG A 573 8.65 -15.56 16.91
C ARG A 573 8.48 -16.41 15.67
N PHE A 574 9.00 -15.92 14.55
CA PHE A 574 9.82 -16.80 13.75
C PHE A 574 10.82 -17.34 14.74
N SER A 575 10.57 -18.57 15.18
CA SER A 575 11.66 -19.40 15.60
C SER A 575 12.52 -19.53 14.35
N LEU A 576 13.43 -18.57 14.14
CA LEU A 576 14.74 -18.87 13.60
C LEU A 576 15.42 -19.74 14.65
N ALA A 577 14.88 -20.95 14.87
CA ALA A 577 15.75 -22.06 15.11
C ALA A 577 16.59 -22.14 13.85
N LEU A 578 17.72 -21.41 13.84
CA LEU A 578 18.83 -21.77 12.99
C LEU A 578 18.93 -23.30 13.13
N PRO A 579 18.85 -24.06 12.03
CA PRO A 579 18.98 -25.50 12.12
C PRO A 579 20.24 -25.75 12.94
N LYS A 580 20.10 -26.50 14.05
CA LYS A 580 21.25 -26.85 14.88
C LYS A 580 22.34 -27.30 13.92
N PRO A 581 23.55 -26.69 13.97
CA PRO A 581 24.58 -26.98 12.99
C PRO A 581 24.79 -28.50 12.98
N THR A 582 24.42 -29.12 11.87
CA THR A 582 24.58 -30.54 11.64
C THR A 582 26.05 -30.87 11.89
N THR A 583 26.37 -31.94 12.60
CA THR A 583 27.79 -32.25 12.82
C THR A 583 28.49 -32.44 11.47
N PRO A 584 29.79 -32.14 11.32
CA PRO A 584 30.48 -32.25 10.04
C PRO A 584 30.36 -33.63 9.38
N GLU A 585 30.20 -34.68 10.19
CA GLU A 585 29.97 -36.05 9.72
C GLU A 585 28.56 -36.24 9.14
N GLN A 586 27.52 -35.70 9.81
CA GLN A 586 26.15 -35.75 9.32
C GLN A 586 25.97 -34.93 8.03
N ALA A 587 26.60 -33.75 7.94
CA ALA A 587 26.57 -32.95 6.72
C ALA A 587 27.24 -33.65 5.53
N ARG A 588 28.31 -34.42 5.76
CA ARG A 588 28.95 -35.26 4.75
C ARG A 588 28.07 -36.44 4.32
N THR A 589 27.31 -37.03 5.24
CA THR A 589 26.35 -38.10 4.91
C THR A 589 25.22 -37.56 4.03
N ILE A 590 24.63 -36.42 4.39
CA ILE A 590 23.59 -35.75 3.60
C ILE A 590 24.09 -35.42 2.19
N LEU A 591 25.31 -34.90 2.07
CA LEU A 591 25.92 -34.63 0.76
C LEU A 591 26.11 -35.91 -0.08
N ARG A 592 26.54 -37.03 0.53
CA ARG A 592 26.70 -38.31 -0.16
C ARG A 592 25.37 -38.90 -0.62
N GLU A 593 24.36 -38.89 0.24
CA GLU A 593 23.00 -39.36 -0.08
C GLU A 593 22.42 -38.54 -1.23
N HIS A 594 22.57 -37.22 -1.19
CA HIS A 594 22.09 -36.34 -2.25
C HIS A 594 22.77 -36.59 -3.59
N ILE A 595 24.10 -36.76 -3.63
CA ILE A 595 24.83 -37.12 -4.86
C ILE A 595 24.39 -38.49 -5.40
N THR A 596 24.10 -39.44 -4.51
CA THR A 596 23.63 -40.78 -4.89
C THR A 596 22.22 -40.71 -5.49
N ALA A 597 21.32 -39.93 -4.89
CA ALA A 597 19.99 -39.69 -5.42
C ALA A 597 20.01 -39.01 -6.79
N LEU A 598 20.92 -38.03 -7.01
CA LEU A 598 21.11 -37.42 -8.33
C LEU A 598 21.59 -38.44 -9.36
N ALA A 599 22.45 -39.39 -8.97
CA ALA A 599 22.89 -40.48 -9.83
C ALA A 599 21.73 -41.41 -10.22
N GLU A 600 20.86 -41.75 -9.26
CA GLU A 600 19.66 -42.57 -9.48
C GLU A 600 18.63 -41.89 -10.39
N GLN A 601 18.52 -40.57 -10.31
CA GLN A 601 17.71 -39.73 -11.19
C GLN A 601 18.33 -39.56 -12.59
N GLY A 602 19.47 -40.21 -12.86
CA GLY A 602 20.11 -40.22 -14.18
C GLY A 602 21.04 -39.03 -14.44
N GLN A 603 21.31 -38.16 -13.46
CA GLN A 603 22.31 -37.12 -13.62
C GLN A 603 23.72 -37.71 -13.64
N THR A 604 24.53 -37.22 -14.57
CA THR A 604 25.91 -37.71 -14.79
C THR A 604 26.97 -36.71 -14.34
N GLU A 605 26.62 -35.45 -14.12
CA GLU A 605 27.51 -34.37 -13.68
C GLU A 605 26.85 -33.50 -12.61
N VAL A 606 27.67 -32.94 -11.71
CA VAL A 606 27.23 -32.02 -10.65
C VAL A 606 28.20 -30.84 -10.51
N ARG A 607 27.66 -29.63 -10.29
CA ARG A 607 28.43 -28.42 -9.95
C ARG A 607 28.07 -27.94 -8.54
N PRO A 608 28.97 -27.20 -7.86
CA PRO A 608 28.67 -26.61 -6.56
C PRO A 608 27.41 -25.71 -6.56
N ALA A 609 27.13 -25.04 -7.67
CA ALA A 609 25.94 -24.20 -7.83
C ALA A 609 24.62 -25.01 -7.80
N ASP A 610 24.67 -26.28 -8.19
CA ASP A 610 23.51 -27.17 -8.26
C ASP A 610 23.17 -27.81 -6.90
N LEU A 611 23.98 -27.52 -5.86
CA LEU A 611 23.88 -28.10 -4.51
C LEU A 611 23.41 -27.08 -3.47
N GLY A 612 22.64 -26.08 -3.90
CA GLY A 612 22.04 -25.06 -3.02
C GLY A 612 21.19 -25.68 -1.91
N ASP A 613 20.46 -26.75 -2.23
CA ASP A 613 19.60 -27.46 -1.28
C ASP A 613 20.39 -28.14 -0.16
N VAL A 614 21.60 -28.64 -0.46
CA VAL A 614 22.50 -29.24 0.54
C VAL A 614 23.06 -28.17 1.48
N LEU A 615 23.38 -26.97 0.97
CA LEU A 615 23.83 -25.85 1.80
C LEU A 615 22.70 -25.38 2.73
N ALA A 616 21.47 -25.30 2.22
CA ALA A 616 20.30 -24.97 3.01
C ALA A 616 19.99 -26.02 4.09
N ALA A 617 20.11 -27.31 3.76
CA ALA A 617 19.84 -28.41 4.69
C ALA A 617 20.91 -28.57 5.79
N THR A 618 22.18 -28.28 5.47
CA THR A 618 23.29 -28.53 6.40
C THR A 618 23.74 -27.30 7.19
N GLY A 619 23.40 -26.09 6.72
CA GLY A 619 23.81 -24.81 7.31
C GLY A 619 25.26 -24.42 7.03
N TYR A 620 25.96 -25.14 6.16
CA TYR A 620 27.36 -24.84 5.79
C TYR A 620 27.43 -23.93 4.56
N GLY A 621 28.55 -23.22 4.42
CA GLY A 621 28.81 -22.32 3.29
C GLY A 621 29.58 -22.96 2.13
N ALA A 622 29.64 -22.25 1.00
CA ALA A 622 30.34 -22.67 -0.22
C ALA A 622 31.81 -23.13 -0.04
N PRO A 623 32.63 -22.55 0.87
CA PRO A 623 33.98 -23.04 1.11
C PRO A 623 34.03 -24.48 1.65
N TRP A 624 33.08 -24.85 2.53
CA TRP A 624 32.98 -26.21 3.06
C TRP A 624 32.56 -27.19 1.96
N LEU A 625 31.55 -26.85 1.17
CA LEU A 625 31.06 -27.69 0.07
C LEU A 625 32.15 -27.98 -0.95
N THR A 626 32.96 -26.97 -1.29
CA THR A 626 34.09 -27.14 -2.22
C THR A 626 35.13 -28.13 -1.67
N LYS A 627 35.40 -28.11 -0.36
CA LYS A 627 36.30 -29.06 0.29
C LYS A 627 35.70 -30.46 0.35
N ALA A 628 34.42 -30.57 0.72
CA ALA A 628 33.71 -31.84 0.81
C ALA A 628 33.58 -32.53 -0.55
N LEU A 629 33.32 -31.79 -1.64
CA LEU A 629 33.31 -32.34 -3.00
C LEU A 629 34.69 -32.88 -3.43
N LYS A 630 35.78 -32.18 -3.08
CA LYS A 630 37.14 -32.68 -3.32
C LYS A 630 37.44 -33.95 -2.52
N GLU A 631 37.00 -34.03 -1.26
CA GLU A 631 37.12 -35.26 -0.44
C GLU A 631 36.36 -36.44 -1.07
N LEU A 632 35.23 -36.19 -1.76
CA LEU A 632 34.49 -37.24 -2.49
C LEU A 632 35.16 -37.69 -3.80
N THR A 633 36.23 -37.01 -4.23
CA THR A 633 37.09 -37.46 -5.34
C THR A 633 38.29 -38.29 -4.89
N VAL A 634 38.60 -38.32 -3.58
CA VAL A 634 39.80 -38.97 -3.03
C VAL A 634 39.45 -39.77 -1.77
N GLY A 635 39.41 -41.11 -1.86
CA GLY A 635 39.17 -42.03 -0.73
C GLY A 635 38.87 -43.46 -1.17
N ASP A 636 38.67 -44.38 -0.22
CA ASP A 636 38.45 -45.84 -0.47
C ASP A 636 37.20 -46.17 -1.31
N ARG A 637 36.26 -45.22 -1.46
CA ARG A 637 35.10 -45.30 -2.38
C ARG A 637 34.83 -43.91 -2.98
N PRO A 638 35.48 -43.54 -4.11
CA PRO A 638 35.22 -42.26 -4.76
C PRO A 638 33.84 -42.27 -5.42
N LEU A 639 33.03 -41.24 -5.15
CA LEU A 639 31.70 -41.06 -5.78
C LEU A 639 31.75 -40.06 -6.94
N LEU A 640 32.80 -39.25 -7.01
CA LEU A 640 32.96 -38.18 -7.99
C LEU A 640 34.33 -38.28 -8.66
N MET A 641 34.39 -37.87 -9.92
CA MET A 641 35.64 -37.65 -10.66
C MET A 641 35.67 -36.21 -11.16
N ALA A 642 36.74 -35.48 -10.85
CA ALA A 642 36.91 -34.11 -11.34
C ALA A 642 37.13 -34.13 -12.86
N VAL A 643 36.28 -33.44 -13.61
CA VAL A 643 36.32 -33.47 -15.10
C VAL A 643 37.23 -32.38 -15.65
N ASN A 644 37.32 -31.20 -15.00
CA ASN A 644 38.10 -30.04 -15.46
C ASN A 644 38.43 -29.05 -14.33
N ARG A 645 39.36 -28.09 -14.58
CA ARG A 645 39.79 -27.01 -13.66
C ARG A 645 38.68 -26.06 -13.17
N HIS A 646 37.48 -26.09 -13.76
CA HIS A 646 36.36 -25.19 -13.46
C HIS A 646 35.32 -25.75 -12.48
N GLY A 647 35.67 -26.71 -11.62
CA GLY A 647 34.80 -27.16 -10.52
C GLY A 647 33.61 -28.03 -10.96
N ARG A 648 33.72 -28.75 -12.09
CA ARG A 648 32.75 -29.75 -12.55
C ARG A 648 33.17 -31.16 -12.11
N TYR A 649 32.23 -31.92 -11.57
CA TYR A 649 32.45 -33.30 -11.13
C TYR A 649 31.51 -34.25 -11.86
N ARG A 650 32.05 -35.34 -12.39
CA ARG A 650 31.27 -36.44 -12.97
C ARG A 650 30.94 -37.44 -11.88
N ILE A 651 29.68 -37.83 -11.78
CA ILE A 651 29.22 -38.81 -10.80
C ILE A 651 29.63 -40.21 -11.30
N LEU A 652 30.35 -40.94 -10.45
CA LEU A 652 30.75 -42.31 -10.73
C LEU A 652 29.58 -43.22 -10.33
N ARG A 653 29.01 -43.95 -11.29
CA ARG A 653 27.99 -44.95 -10.99
C ARG A 653 28.63 -46.02 -10.10
N THR A 654 28.18 -46.11 -8.86
CA THR A 654 28.41 -47.29 -8.03
C THR A 654 27.79 -48.49 -8.74
N ALA A 655 28.59 -49.53 -8.97
CA ALA A 655 28.11 -50.82 -9.47
C ALA A 655 27.15 -51.49 -8.48
#